data_AF-A0AAD4LIR9-F1
#
_entry.id   AF-A0AAD4LIR9-F1
#
_cell.length_a   1.000
_cell.length_b   1.000
_cell.length_c   1.000
_cell.angle_alpha   90.00
_cell.angle_beta   90.00
_cell.angle_gamma   90.00
#
_symmetry.space_group_name_H-M   'P 1'
#
loop_
_entity.id
_entity.type
_entity.pdbx_description
1 polymer ?
#
loop_
_entity_poly.entity_id
_entity_poly.type
_entity_poly.pdbx_seq_one_letter_code
_entity_poly.pdbx_strand_id
1 'polypeptide(L)'
;MNFSDGTYYPDRARLANVISRFALPMERTPAQTMEVRAAPGNVKKAARKQRRQEYDKSISEIASEAAQSTVERWPEAWSNLPHQWFDTQRCRESVEAYLQSISRNIDFRDHIRRLQAILNLYGTSIPPVAPYVFSPQHSARPPKASSPSLRELLMSRANFLPLPTPNGLHPAALYLLLSSHVLGGRYYNSMEKTWTRVAGKRASFLVQRGVPTQEALLQYRDLCSKKDAISSEFSGALAPSQKLENVVSVSGLWPRITPRSILRELSRDRVHTLTEHWELAIARYARLLELSSRRRDEELLREAETVCEDVAAACSPDWLLIQIDANFLARPLQLAIAREMIFPTCQRSASFQLNMGEGKSSVIVPLVAATLADGSNLARIVTLKPLSNQMYQLLLSKLSGLADRRIFYVPFSRNLEMSTSVVQSISIIYRRCAEEGGVLVVQPEHLLSQKLMCIDTLLASDDDREKRSITNEFKALQGWLAKVSRDVFDESDEILHVRYQLVYTAGEQMPIEDHPNRWSTTQQVFSRLRAHAARLHASFPQTFGLDQIQKGFPTMRILHQKVSQQISSLITEDALGGALSTLPLAVLSPLVQEATRCFIIQKVVSVEDHQLIRSHCSGTILWSGILLLRGLLVDGEGILGYVLKERRWRVDYGLDPSRTLLAVPYRAKDVPTLRAEFGHPDVAIALTCLSYYFGGLTKQQLDNPDMEYDEWVEFGEGILTSLRHVNGVNIKDDTQVDELLVPLFSKNTRVIDFYLSQVVFPRAAKEFPSKLSTSAWDLVEDKTNVTTGFSGTNDNRYLLPTSITQEDPVSQLSTNALVMRYLLQPENNHYECTEGINGEHESAEAFLRRLTRHKHEIRVLLDVGAQMLELPNARVGATLALS
;
A
#
# COMPACT_ATOMS: atom_id res chain seq x y z
N MET A 1 23.34 4.88 0.73
CA MET A 1 24.70 4.33 0.81
C MET A 1 24.62 2.84 0.52
N ASN A 2 25.32 2.35 -0.49
CA ASN A 2 25.23 0.97 -0.97
C ASN A 2 26.25 0.11 -0.19
N PHE A 3 25.79 -0.72 0.75
CA PHE A 3 26.64 -1.57 1.61
C PHE A 3 26.70 -3.01 1.10
N SER A 4 26.81 -3.20 -0.23
CA SER A 4 26.71 -4.52 -0.86
C SER A 4 27.88 -5.47 -0.58
N ASP A 5 29.00 -4.96 -0.06
CA ASP A 5 30.27 -5.69 -0.13
C ASP A 5 30.67 -6.43 1.14
N GLY A 6 30.01 -6.17 2.28
CA GLY A 6 30.09 -6.96 3.53
C GLY A 6 31.48 -7.16 4.15
N THR A 7 32.52 -6.52 3.61
CA THR A 7 33.92 -6.81 3.93
C THR A 7 34.65 -5.53 4.36
N TYR A 8 35.56 -5.69 5.33
CA TYR A 8 36.42 -4.62 5.87
C TYR A 8 37.86 -4.72 5.37
N TYR A 9 38.11 -5.60 4.40
CA TYR A 9 39.41 -5.84 3.79
C TYR A 9 39.22 -6.26 2.32
N PRO A 10 40.10 -5.88 1.39
CA PRO A 10 39.97 -6.25 -0.02
C PRO A 10 40.10 -7.76 -0.22
N ASP A 11 39.11 -8.37 -0.88
CA ASP A 11 39.13 -9.79 -1.22
C ASP A 11 39.92 -10.01 -2.52
N ARG A 12 40.99 -10.81 -2.42
CA ARG A 12 41.85 -11.19 -3.55
C ARG A 12 41.07 -11.86 -4.67
N ALA A 13 40.16 -12.79 -4.36
CA ALA A 13 39.43 -13.54 -5.39
C ALA A 13 38.48 -12.63 -6.16
N ARG A 14 37.85 -11.69 -5.45
CA ARG A 14 36.98 -10.69 -6.03
C ARG A 14 37.75 -9.68 -6.89
N LEU A 15 38.90 -9.20 -6.43
CA LEU A 15 39.78 -8.34 -7.21
C LEU A 15 40.26 -9.02 -8.49
N ALA A 16 40.71 -10.28 -8.42
CA ALA A 16 41.13 -11.03 -9.61
C ALA A 16 40.00 -11.17 -10.63
N ASN A 17 38.75 -11.39 -10.18
CA ASN A 17 37.58 -11.44 -11.05
C ASN A 17 37.30 -10.08 -11.70
N VAL A 18 37.31 -8.98 -10.93
CA VAL A 18 37.13 -7.62 -11.46
C VAL A 18 38.18 -7.31 -12.53
N ILE A 19 39.46 -7.63 -12.28
CA ILE A 19 40.56 -7.38 -13.22
C ILE A 19 40.41 -8.21 -14.49
N SER A 20 40.04 -9.49 -14.37
CA SER A 20 39.88 -10.39 -15.52
C SER A 20 38.80 -9.92 -16.52
N ARG A 21 37.80 -9.14 -16.08
CA ARG A 21 36.73 -8.58 -16.93
C ARG A 21 37.21 -7.49 -17.89
N PHE A 22 38.37 -6.90 -17.63
CA PHE A 22 38.97 -5.86 -18.46
C PHE A 22 40.09 -6.39 -19.36
N ALA A 23 40.18 -7.72 -19.55
CA ALA A 23 41.10 -8.31 -20.51
C ALA A 23 40.74 -7.91 -21.95
N LEU A 24 41.75 -7.54 -22.73
CA LEU A 24 41.59 -7.19 -24.14
C LEU A 24 41.32 -8.44 -24.98
N PRO A 25 40.52 -8.36 -26.06
CA PRO A 25 40.27 -9.49 -26.94
C PRO A 25 41.57 -10.16 -27.40
N MET A 26 41.60 -11.48 -27.48
CA MET A 26 42.78 -12.29 -27.82
C MET A 26 43.51 -11.78 -29.08
N GLU A 27 42.76 -11.27 -30.07
CA GLU A 27 43.27 -10.70 -31.32
C GLU A 27 44.08 -9.40 -31.16
N ARG A 28 44.04 -8.77 -29.97
CA ARG A 28 44.78 -7.56 -29.62
C ARG A 28 45.87 -7.81 -28.58
N THR A 29 46.09 -9.07 -28.22
CA THR A 29 47.09 -9.48 -27.23
C THR A 29 48.26 -10.22 -27.88
N PRO A 30 49.43 -10.29 -27.22
CA PRO A 30 50.57 -11.09 -27.69
C PRO A 30 50.27 -12.57 -27.96
N ALA A 31 49.17 -13.12 -27.40
CA ALA A 31 48.72 -14.49 -27.65
C ALA A 31 48.32 -14.76 -29.11
N GLN A 32 48.06 -13.72 -29.92
CA GLN A 32 47.70 -13.85 -31.33
C GLN A 32 48.86 -14.39 -32.18
N THR A 33 50.08 -13.91 -31.91
CA THR A 33 51.30 -14.14 -32.71
C THR A 33 52.18 -15.28 -32.18
N MET A 34 51.80 -15.93 -31.07
CA MET A 34 52.57 -17.05 -30.51
C MET A 34 52.64 -18.24 -31.48
N GLU A 35 53.86 -18.69 -31.77
CA GLU A 35 54.11 -19.92 -32.53
C GLU A 35 53.70 -21.15 -31.71
N VAL A 36 52.75 -21.92 -32.23
CA VAL A 36 52.28 -23.15 -31.59
C VAL A 36 52.89 -24.35 -32.32
N ARG A 37 53.60 -25.23 -31.59
CA ARG A 37 54.10 -26.51 -32.12
C ARG A 37 52.91 -27.44 -32.44
N ALA A 38 52.46 -27.46 -33.69
CA ALA A 38 51.40 -28.37 -34.13
C ALA A 38 51.99 -29.67 -34.71
N ALA A 39 51.54 -30.83 -34.20
CA ALA A 39 51.75 -32.13 -34.86
C ALA A 39 50.90 -32.22 -36.15
N PRO A 40 51.33 -33.00 -37.17
CA PRO A 40 50.73 -32.94 -38.50
C PRO A 40 49.33 -33.58 -38.54
N GLY A 41 48.29 -32.73 -38.53
CA GLY A 41 46.88 -33.10 -38.74
C GLY A 41 45.89 -32.12 -38.07
N ASN A 42 45.08 -31.41 -38.86
CA ASN A 42 44.07 -30.43 -38.43
C ASN A 42 44.62 -29.15 -37.73
N VAL A 43 45.69 -28.61 -38.32
CA VAL A 43 46.58 -27.55 -37.81
C VAL A 43 45.86 -26.27 -37.34
N LYS A 44 44.79 -25.81 -37.99
CA LYS A 44 44.16 -24.51 -37.66
C LYS A 44 43.29 -24.54 -36.40
N LYS A 45 42.51 -25.60 -36.18
CA LYS A 45 41.57 -25.68 -35.04
C LYS A 45 42.29 -26.04 -33.74
N ALA A 46 43.28 -26.93 -33.81
CA ALA A 46 44.14 -27.28 -32.68
C ALA A 46 45.00 -26.09 -32.23
N ALA A 47 45.64 -25.38 -33.16
CA ALA A 47 46.45 -24.20 -32.83
C ALA A 47 45.62 -23.03 -32.29
N ARG A 48 44.34 -22.88 -32.69
CA ARG A 48 43.43 -21.87 -32.13
C ARG A 48 42.98 -22.25 -30.72
N LYS A 49 42.70 -23.54 -30.45
CA LYS A 49 42.36 -24.03 -29.11
C LYS A 49 43.51 -23.83 -28.13
N GLN A 50 44.73 -24.15 -28.56
CA GLN A 50 45.93 -24.00 -27.72
C GLN A 50 46.28 -22.52 -27.45
N ARG A 51 46.13 -21.63 -28.45
CA ARG A 51 46.26 -20.18 -28.24
C ARG A 51 45.24 -19.62 -27.24
N ARG A 52 44.01 -20.12 -27.29
CA ARG A 52 42.96 -19.68 -26.35
C ARG A 52 43.22 -20.17 -24.92
N GLN A 53 43.71 -21.41 -24.76
CA GLN A 53 44.11 -21.93 -23.45
C GLN A 53 45.26 -21.13 -22.82
N GLU A 54 46.27 -20.74 -23.62
CA GLU A 54 47.39 -19.94 -23.12
C GLU A 54 46.97 -18.50 -22.79
N TYR A 55 46.06 -17.93 -23.59
CA TYR A 55 45.45 -16.63 -23.33
C TYR A 55 44.65 -16.63 -22.01
N ASP A 56 43.77 -17.61 -21.80
CA ASP A 56 42.96 -17.73 -20.59
C ASP A 56 43.85 -17.93 -19.35
N LYS A 57 44.92 -18.74 -19.48
CA LYS A 57 45.91 -18.96 -18.43
C LYS A 57 46.68 -17.68 -18.08
N SER A 58 47.18 -16.95 -19.08
CA SER A 58 47.94 -15.71 -18.89
C SER A 58 47.10 -14.62 -18.22
N ILE A 59 45.83 -14.46 -18.60
CA ILE A 59 44.92 -13.50 -17.96
C ILE A 59 44.69 -13.87 -16.50
N SER A 60 44.47 -15.16 -16.22
CA SER A 60 44.24 -15.63 -14.85
C SER A 60 45.45 -15.39 -13.95
N GLU A 61 46.66 -15.68 -14.45
CA GLU A 61 47.92 -15.47 -13.72
C GLU A 61 48.17 -13.98 -13.46
N ILE A 62 48.12 -13.14 -14.51
CA ILE A 62 48.35 -11.70 -14.39
C ILE A 62 47.30 -11.02 -13.49
N ALA A 63 46.03 -11.40 -13.61
CA ALA A 63 44.97 -10.85 -12.77
C ALA A 63 45.10 -11.27 -11.30
N SER A 64 45.52 -12.53 -11.04
CA SER A 64 45.75 -13.03 -9.68
C SER A 64 46.94 -12.37 -9.00
N GLU A 65 48.03 -12.13 -9.75
CA GLU A 65 49.23 -11.45 -9.25
C GLU A 65 48.96 -9.97 -8.98
N ALA A 66 48.26 -9.28 -9.90
CA ALA A 66 47.86 -7.89 -9.70
C ALA A 66 46.88 -7.73 -8.53
N ALA A 67 45.93 -8.66 -8.36
CA ALA A 67 45.05 -8.69 -7.20
C ALA A 67 45.83 -8.88 -5.90
N GLN A 68 46.77 -9.82 -5.86
CA GLN A 68 47.59 -10.08 -4.67
C GLN A 68 48.43 -8.86 -4.28
N SER A 69 49.15 -8.26 -5.24
CA SER A 69 49.97 -7.07 -4.99
C SER A 69 49.12 -5.85 -4.57
N THR A 70 47.88 -5.75 -5.03
CA THR A 70 46.94 -4.70 -4.61
C THR A 70 46.45 -4.91 -3.18
N VAL A 71 46.20 -6.15 -2.77
CA VAL A 71 45.84 -6.48 -1.40
C VAL A 71 47.00 -6.20 -0.43
N GLU A 72 48.24 -6.51 -0.83
CA GLU A 72 49.43 -6.31 0.01
C GLU A 72 49.83 -4.83 0.17
N ARG A 73 49.53 -3.99 -0.82
CA ARG A 73 49.86 -2.54 -0.83
C ARG A 73 48.70 -1.62 -0.45
N TRP A 74 47.53 -2.18 -0.14
CA TRP A 74 46.39 -1.42 0.35
C TRP A 74 46.72 -0.79 1.72
N PRO A 75 46.46 0.51 1.96
CA PRO A 75 45.67 1.47 1.16
C PRO A 75 46.46 2.39 0.21
N GLU A 76 47.76 2.18 0.06
CA GLU A 76 48.66 3.18 -0.53
C GLU A 76 48.75 3.12 -2.07
N ALA A 77 48.64 1.93 -2.69
CA ALA A 77 48.77 1.82 -4.15
C ALA A 77 48.13 0.56 -4.78
N TRP A 78 47.58 0.74 -5.99
CA TRP A 78 47.22 -0.33 -6.94
C TRP A 78 48.41 -0.69 -7.83
N SER A 79 48.46 -1.94 -8.32
CA SER A 79 49.57 -2.46 -9.12
C SER A 79 49.34 -2.24 -10.62
N ASN A 80 50.34 -1.71 -11.34
CA ASN A 80 50.22 -1.47 -12.79
C ASN A 80 50.03 -2.80 -13.56
N LEU A 81 48.95 -2.88 -14.34
CA LEU A 81 48.69 -3.99 -15.26
C LEU A 81 49.42 -3.78 -16.60
N PRO A 82 49.82 -4.86 -17.30
CA PRO A 82 50.35 -4.77 -18.65
C PRO A 82 49.29 -4.25 -19.63
N HIS A 83 49.52 -3.08 -20.24
CA HIS A 83 48.65 -2.44 -21.24
C HIS A 83 48.41 -3.29 -22.50
N GLN A 84 49.26 -4.30 -22.73
CA GLN A 84 49.14 -5.23 -23.87
C GLN A 84 48.08 -6.33 -23.64
N TRP A 85 47.64 -6.53 -22.40
CA TRP A 85 46.71 -7.60 -22.02
C TRP A 85 45.39 -7.06 -21.44
N PHE A 86 45.37 -5.85 -20.87
CA PHE A 86 44.21 -5.29 -20.18
C PHE A 86 43.96 -3.83 -20.56
N ASP A 87 42.68 -3.42 -20.53
CA ASP A 87 42.28 -2.01 -20.51
C ASP A 87 42.61 -1.42 -19.12
N THR A 88 43.81 -0.86 -19.01
CA THR A 88 44.37 -0.39 -17.74
C THR A 88 43.60 0.77 -17.13
N GLN A 89 42.95 1.60 -17.95
CA GLN A 89 42.25 2.80 -17.48
C GLN A 89 40.90 2.41 -16.85
N ARG A 90 40.07 1.66 -17.57
CA ARG A 90 38.76 1.22 -17.05
C ARG A 90 38.89 0.23 -15.90
N CYS A 91 39.92 -0.62 -15.95
CA CYS A 91 40.21 -1.54 -14.86
C CYS A 91 40.56 -0.78 -13.57
N ARG A 92 41.38 0.28 -13.67
CA ARG A 92 41.76 1.10 -12.52
C ARG A 92 40.56 1.77 -11.88
N GLU A 93 39.69 2.40 -12.67
CA GLU A 93 38.47 3.05 -12.15
C GLU A 93 37.57 2.07 -11.40
N SER A 94 37.40 0.85 -11.93
CA SER A 94 36.56 -0.17 -11.30
C SER A 94 37.18 -0.74 -10.01
N VAL A 95 38.50 -0.94 -9.97
CA VAL A 95 39.21 -1.39 -8.76
C VAL A 95 39.22 -0.29 -7.70
N GLU A 96 39.47 0.97 -8.06
CA GLU A 96 39.41 2.11 -7.13
C GLU A 96 38.00 2.28 -6.54
N ALA A 97 36.94 2.10 -7.34
CA ALA A 97 35.56 2.15 -6.84
C ALA A 97 35.26 1.05 -5.80
N TYR A 98 35.75 -0.18 -6.01
CA TYR A 98 35.62 -1.28 -5.06
C TYR A 98 36.39 -1.01 -3.77
N LEU A 99 37.62 -0.51 -3.89
CA LEU A 99 38.48 -0.16 -2.77
C LEU A 99 37.91 1.02 -1.94
N GLN A 100 37.31 2.03 -2.58
CA GLN A 100 36.60 3.11 -1.90
C GLN A 100 35.37 2.63 -1.15
N SER A 101 34.65 1.62 -1.66
CA SER A 101 33.53 0.97 -0.96
C SER A 101 33.99 0.37 0.38
N ILE A 102 35.15 -0.30 0.39
CA ILE A 102 35.73 -0.88 1.61
C ILE A 102 36.16 0.19 2.59
N SER A 103 36.78 1.29 2.12
CA SER A 103 37.14 2.42 2.98
C SER A 103 35.92 2.99 3.72
N ARG A 104 34.79 3.16 3.03
CA ARG A 104 33.53 3.64 3.64
C ARG A 104 32.99 2.66 4.69
N ASN A 105 33.14 1.35 4.48
CA ASN A 105 32.75 0.34 5.47
C ASN A 105 33.61 0.43 6.75
N ILE A 106 34.91 0.70 6.61
CA ILE A 106 35.83 0.91 7.74
C ILE A 106 35.46 2.17 8.51
N ASP A 107 35.24 3.29 7.83
CA ASP A 107 34.83 4.55 8.46
C ASP A 107 33.53 4.41 9.25
N PHE A 108 32.56 3.69 8.69
CA PHE A 108 31.29 3.40 9.35
C PHE A 108 31.47 2.51 10.59
N ARG A 109 32.28 1.46 10.50
CA ARG A 109 32.61 0.60 11.65
C ARG A 109 33.28 1.41 12.77
N ASP A 110 34.20 2.29 12.42
CA ASP A 110 34.92 3.11 13.40
C ASP A 110 34.04 4.23 13.98
N HIS A 111 33.04 4.70 13.23
CA HIS A 111 31.96 5.54 13.75
C HIS A 111 31.07 4.79 14.76
N ILE A 112 30.66 3.56 14.45
CA ILE A 112 29.90 2.70 15.38
C ILE A 112 30.70 2.42 16.65
N ARG A 113 31.99 2.11 16.53
CA ARG A 113 32.86 1.89 17.70
C ARG A 113 32.99 3.14 18.57
N ARG A 114 33.09 4.32 17.96
CA ARG A 114 33.08 5.60 18.68
C ARG A 114 31.76 5.83 19.40
N LEU A 115 30.63 5.58 18.75
CA LEU A 115 29.30 5.62 19.38
C LEU A 115 29.19 4.62 20.54
N GLN A 116 29.67 3.38 20.36
CA GLN A 116 29.66 2.37 21.41
C GLN A 116 30.57 2.75 22.59
N ALA A 117 31.73 3.36 22.34
CA ALA A 117 32.61 3.86 23.40
C ALA A 117 31.95 5.00 24.19
N ILE A 118 31.24 5.91 23.51
CA ILE A 118 30.44 6.96 24.14
C ILE A 118 29.30 6.33 24.97
N LEU A 119 28.57 5.36 24.42
CA LEU A 119 27.51 4.63 25.13
C LEU A 119 28.04 3.87 26.35
N ASN A 120 29.23 3.27 26.24
CA ASN A 120 29.88 2.57 27.35
C ASN A 120 30.36 3.53 28.46
N LEU A 121 30.74 4.76 28.12
CA LEU A 121 31.03 5.83 29.09
C LEU A 121 29.77 6.28 29.86
N TYR A 122 28.59 6.13 29.26
CA TYR A 122 27.30 6.31 29.92
C TYR A 122 26.74 5.00 30.52
N GLY A 123 27.57 3.96 30.63
CA GLY A 123 27.25 2.69 31.25
C GLY A 123 26.95 2.86 32.74
N THR A 124 25.68 3.06 33.07
CA THR A 124 25.13 2.75 34.38
C THR A 124 25.45 1.29 34.68
N SER A 125 26.09 1.05 35.83
CA SER A 125 26.33 -0.29 36.34
C SER A 125 25.01 -1.05 36.39
N ILE A 126 24.81 -2.00 35.48
CA ILE A 126 23.75 -2.98 35.58
C ILE A 126 24.13 -3.87 36.78
N PRO A 127 23.35 -3.90 37.87
CA PRO A 127 23.60 -4.83 38.97
C PRO A 127 23.55 -6.26 38.41
N PRO A 128 24.30 -7.22 39.00
CA PRO A 128 24.30 -8.59 38.51
C PRO A 128 22.86 -9.12 38.50
N VAL A 129 22.48 -9.70 37.36
CA VAL A 129 21.18 -10.32 37.11
C VAL A 129 20.99 -11.45 38.13
N ALA A 130 20.21 -11.19 39.18
CA ALA A 130 19.58 -12.27 39.92
C ALA A 130 18.62 -12.96 38.94
N PRO A 131 18.65 -14.30 38.81
CA PRO A 131 17.75 -15.02 37.93
C PRO A 131 16.32 -14.69 38.35
N TYR A 132 15.57 -14.07 37.44
CA TYR A 132 14.15 -13.87 37.63
C TYR A 132 13.46 -15.24 37.58
N VAL A 133 13.18 -15.79 38.75
CA VAL A 133 12.30 -16.95 38.91
C VAL A 133 10.89 -16.41 39.02
N PHE A 134 10.09 -16.62 37.98
CA PHE A 134 8.65 -16.41 38.04
C PHE A 134 8.07 -17.38 39.07
N SER A 135 7.72 -16.88 40.25
CA SER A 135 6.91 -17.61 41.23
C SER A 135 5.45 -17.18 41.09
N PRO A 136 4.57 -18.02 40.51
CA PRO A 136 3.14 -17.77 40.52
C PRO A 136 2.63 -18.12 41.92
N GLN A 137 2.86 -17.25 42.89
CA GLN A 137 2.08 -17.28 44.12
C GLN A 137 0.95 -16.27 43.99
N HIS A 138 -0.19 -16.78 43.51
CA HIS A 138 -1.48 -16.24 43.85
C HIS A 138 -1.59 -16.16 45.39
N SER A 139 -1.34 -14.97 45.93
CA SER A 139 -1.85 -14.60 47.24
C SER A 139 -3.28 -14.11 47.05
N ALA A 140 -4.25 -14.97 47.32
CA ALA A 140 -5.65 -14.61 47.53
C ALA A 140 -5.88 -13.88 48.88
N ARG A 141 -4.89 -13.10 49.35
CA ARG A 141 -5.00 -12.22 50.53
C ARG A 141 -4.30 -10.89 50.27
N PRO A 142 -4.94 -9.75 50.58
CA PRO A 142 -4.27 -8.46 50.47
C PRO A 142 -3.10 -8.43 51.47
N PRO A 143 -1.90 -7.99 51.08
CA PRO A 143 -0.87 -7.72 52.06
C PRO A 143 -1.39 -6.57 52.93
N LYS A 144 -1.43 -6.75 54.25
CA LYS A 144 -1.61 -5.63 55.18
C LYS A 144 -0.45 -4.66 54.93
N ALA A 145 -0.71 -3.60 54.18
CA ALA A 145 0.31 -2.63 53.79
C ALA A 145 0.89 -1.96 55.05
N SER A 146 2.20 -2.06 55.24
CA SER A 146 2.93 -1.38 56.32
C SER A 146 3.38 0.04 55.91
N SER A 147 3.00 0.49 54.72
CA SER A 147 3.35 1.78 54.14
C SER A 147 2.11 2.41 53.49
N PRO A 148 1.80 3.69 53.75
CA PRO A 148 0.66 4.36 53.13
C PRO A 148 0.89 4.49 51.63
N SER A 149 -0.10 4.18 50.81
CA SER A 149 -0.07 4.47 49.37
C SER A 149 -0.41 5.95 49.10
N LEU A 150 0.01 6.51 47.95
CA LEU A 150 -0.40 7.88 47.55
C LEU A 150 -1.93 8.05 47.54
N ARG A 151 -2.64 6.97 47.20
CA ARG A 151 -4.10 6.86 47.24
C ARG A 151 -4.66 7.03 48.65
N GLU A 152 -4.10 6.37 49.65
CA GLU A 152 -4.53 6.50 51.05
C GLU A 152 -4.25 7.91 51.60
N LEU A 153 -3.16 8.55 51.16
CA LEU A 153 -2.84 9.93 51.51
C LEU A 153 -3.85 10.92 50.93
N LEU A 154 -4.20 10.80 49.64
CA LEU A 154 -5.19 11.65 48.98
C LEU A 154 -6.57 11.54 49.63
N MET A 155 -6.97 10.33 50.02
CA MET A 155 -8.23 10.08 50.74
C MET A 155 -8.26 10.70 52.16
N SER A 156 -7.10 10.84 52.81
CA SER A 156 -6.99 11.36 54.19
C SER A 156 -6.95 12.90 54.30
N ARG A 157 -6.76 13.62 53.19
CA ARG A 157 -6.54 15.08 53.15
C ARG A 157 -7.72 15.76 52.44
N ALA A 158 -8.70 16.26 53.22
CA ALA A 158 -10.00 16.71 52.69
C ALA A 158 -10.17 18.23 52.45
N ASN A 159 -9.19 19.09 52.74
CA ASN A 159 -9.42 20.54 52.73
C ASN A 159 -8.42 21.28 51.82
N PHE A 160 -8.83 21.55 50.58
CA PHE A 160 -8.25 22.61 49.75
C PHE A 160 -9.38 23.54 49.27
N LEU A 161 -9.13 24.85 49.18
CA LEU A 161 -10.16 25.86 48.90
C LEU A 161 -10.47 25.95 47.39
N PRO A 162 -11.75 26.06 46.97
CA PRO A 162 -12.12 26.17 45.56
C PRO A 162 -12.04 27.62 45.03
N LEU A 163 -11.55 27.78 43.80
CA LEU A 163 -11.58 29.03 43.01
C LEU A 163 -12.59 28.93 41.84
N PRO A 164 -13.30 30.02 41.50
CA PRO A 164 -14.55 30.01 40.74
C PRO A 164 -14.40 29.76 39.23
N THR A 165 -15.45 29.20 38.64
CA THR A 165 -15.61 28.84 37.22
C THR A 165 -16.26 29.97 36.39
N PRO A 166 -15.79 30.28 35.16
CA PRO A 166 -16.51 31.15 34.23
C PRO A 166 -17.59 30.39 33.46
N ASN A 167 -18.71 31.09 33.22
CA ASN A 167 -19.93 30.60 32.59
C ASN A 167 -19.82 30.48 31.06
N GLY A 168 -20.33 29.39 30.51
CA GLY A 168 -20.45 29.15 29.07
C GLY A 168 -21.58 29.94 28.41
N LEU A 169 -21.41 30.23 27.12
CA LEU A 169 -22.42 30.80 26.24
C LEU A 169 -22.74 29.83 25.09
N HIS A 170 -24.04 29.65 24.87
CA HIS A 170 -24.67 28.74 23.92
C HIS A 170 -24.91 29.44 22.57
N PRO A 171 -24.72 28.78 21.41
CA PRO A 171 -25.26 29.26 20.14
C PRO A 171 -26.37 28.33 19.62
N ALA A 172 -27.49 28.93 19.23
CA ALA A 172 -28.55 28.38 18.38
C ALA A 172 -28.84 29.48 17.34
N ALA A 173 -29.25 29.27 16.09
CA ALA A 173 -29.42 28.15 15.18
C ALA A 173 -29.68 28.80 13.81
N LEU A 174 -29.39 28.15 12.67
CA LEU A 174 -30.16 28.38 11.44
C LEU A 174 -29.96 27.23 10.45
N TYR A 175 -31.06 26.62 10.04
CA TYR A 175 -31.17 25.52 9.07
C TYR A 175 -32.15 25.92 7.95
N LEU A 176 -32.19 25.08 6.90
CA LEU A 176 -33.19 24.93 5.81
C LEU A 176 -32.80 25.61 4.47
N LEU A 177 -32.92 25.02 3.27
CA LEU A 177 -33.44 23.73 2.73
C LEU A 177 -32.96 23.51 1.27
N LEU A 178 -32.92 22.23 0.84
CA LEU A 178 -33.32 21.56 -0.45
C LEU A 178 -32.73 22.03 -1.81
N SER A 179 -32.07 21.19 -2.62
CA SER A 179 -32.44 20.04 -3.53
C SER A 179 -32.47 20.54 -4.99
N SER A 180 -32.18 19.82 -6.11
CA SER A 180 -31.95 18.42 -6.55
C SER A 180 -31.18 18.47 -7.92
N HIS A 181 -30.14 17.69 -8.24
CA HIS A 181 -30.11 16.38 -8.97
C HIS A 181 -28.63 15.92 -9.19
N VAL A 182 -28.33 14.64 -9.43
CA VAL A 182 -28.11 13.62 -8.38
C VAL A 182 -26.62 13.27 -8.13
N LEU A 183 -25.66 13.45 -9.06
CA LEU A 183 -24.23 13.22 -8.76
C LEU A 183 -23.26 14.21 -9.44
N GLY A 184 -23.34 14.40 -10.76
CA GLY A 184 -22.50 15.40 -11.46
C GLY A 184 -22.81 16.85 -11.06
N GLY A 185 -24.10 17.18 -10.97
CA GLY A 185 -24.55 18.47 -10.45
C GLY A 185 -24.28 18.64 -8.94
N ARG A 186 -24.27 17.55 -8.15
CA ARG A 186 -23.93 17.63 -6.72
C ARG A 186 -22.45 17.95 -6.51
N TYR A 187 -21.57 17.43 -7.36
CA TYR A 187 -20.15 17.77 -7.35
C TYR A 187 -19.94 19.24 -7.70
N TYR A 188 -20.49 19.70 -8.84
CA TYR A 188 -20.41 21.09 -9.29
C TYR A 188 -21.01 22.06 -8.25
N ASN A 189 -22.22 21.80 -7.75
CA ASN A 189 -22.88 22.64 -6.76
C ASN A 189 -22.12 22.67 -5.41
N SER A 190 -21.46 21.58 -5.03
CA SER A 190 -20.58 21.55 -3.86
C SER A 190 -19.35 22.45 -4.07
N MET A 191 -18.78 22.43 -5.28
CA MET A 191 -17.64 23.27 -5.66
C MET A 191 -18.04 24.75 -5.74
N GLU A 192 -19.21 25.07 -6.29
CA GLU A 192 -19.77 26.43 -6.37
C GLU A 192 -20.17 27.00 -4.99
N LYS A 193 -20.76 26.19 -4.11
CA LYS A 193 -21.00 26.55 -2.69
C LYS A 193 -19.70 26.83 -1.94
N THR A 194 -18.64 26.11 -2.29
CA THR A 194 -17.30 26.32 -1.73
C THR A 194 -16.73 27.65 -2.25
N TRP A 195 -16.86 27.92 -3.55
CA TRP A 195 -16.41 29.16 -4.21
C TRP A 195 -17.11 30.42 -3.70
N THR A 196 -18.45 30.40 -3.60
CA THR A 196 -19.25 31.54 -3.10
C THR A 196 -18.92 31.91 -1.65
N ARG A 197 -18.60 30.92 -0.80
CA ARG A 197 -18.09 31.15 0.57
C ARG A 197 -16.69 31.76 0.61
N VAL A 198 -15.85 31.49 -0.40
CA VAL A 198 -14.51 32.10 -0.55
C VAL A 198 -14.61 33.53 -1.06
N ALA A 199 -15.45 33.79 -2.07
CA ALA A 199 -15.64 35.11 -2.64
C ALA A 199 -16.22 36.12 -1.63
N GLY A 200 -17.07 35.66 -0.70
CA GLY A 200 -17.64 36.50 0.37
C GLY A 200 -16.72 36.73 1.58
N LYS A 201 -15.70 35.89 1.79
CA LYS A 201 -14.73 36.05 2.88
C LYS A 201 -13.40 36.53 2.30
N ARG A 202 -13.20 37.85 2.26
CA ARG A 202 -11.86 38.45 2.13
C ARG A 202 -10.98 37.89 3.25
N ALA A 203 -10.16 36.90 2.92
CA ALA A 203 -8.85 36.58 3.49
C ALA A 203 -8.60 36.82 5.00
N SER A 204 -9.57 36.59 5.89
CA SER A 204 -9.34 36.62 7.34
C SER A 204 -8.77 35.30 7.88
N PHE A 205 -8.71 34.25 7.05
CA PHE A 205 -8.14 32.95 7.40
C PHE A 205 -6.73 32.71 6.85
N LEU A 206 -6.13 33.72 6.20
CA LEU A 206 -4.67 33.75 6.16
C LEU A 206 -4.24 33.89 7.61
N VAL A 207 -3.47 32.91 8.07
CA VAL A 207 -2.54 33.03 9.20
C VAL A 207 -1.96 34.44 9.15
N GLN A 208 -2.55 35.37 9.91
CA GLN A 208 -1.85 36.59 10.25
C GLN A 208 -0.70 36.07 11.10
N ARG A 209 0.49 36.00 10.52
CA ARG A 209 1.75 35.91 11.27
C ARG A 209 1.95 37.22 12.06
N GLY A 210 0.93 37.62 12.82
CA GLY A 210 0.99 38.73 13.75
C GLY A 210 1.61 38.21 15.04
N VAL A 211 2.55 38.97 15.58
CA VAL A 211 3.07 38.74 16.93
C VAL A 211 1.89 38.76 17.91
N PRO A 212 1.80 37.85 18.89
CA PRO A 212 0.67 37.84 19.82
C PRO A 212 0.62 39.17 20.56
N THR A 213 -0.57 39.61 20.97
CA THR A 213 -0.69 40.83 21.76
C THR A 213 0.13 40.70 23.04
N GLN A 214 0.76 41.80 23.46
CA GLN A 214 1.59 41.85 24.68
C GLN A 214 0.83 41.34 25.91
N GLU A 215 -0.49 41.55 25.95
CA GLU A 215 -1.40 41.06 26.98
C GLU A 215 -1.47 39.53 27.03
N ALA A 216 -1.56 38.84 25.89
CA ALA A 216 -1.58 37.37 25.84
C ALA A 216 -0.24 36.76 26.33
N LEU A 217 0.88 37.40 26.00
CA LEU A 217 2.21 36.98 26.46
C LEU A 217 2.39 37.18 27.98
N LEU A 218 1.87 38.29 28.53
CA LEU A 218 1.88 38.54 29.96
C LEU A 218 0.99 37.54 30.72
N GLN A 219 -0.20 37.24 30.20
CA GLN A 219 -1.07 36.21 30.78
C GLN A 219 -0.43 34.82 30.77
N TYR A 220 0.24 34.44 29.67
CA TYR A 220 0.97 33.18 29.58
C TYR A 220 2.11 33.08 30.59
N ARG A 221 2.91 34.15 30.76
CA ARG A 221 3.97 34.24 31.77
C ARG A 221 3.41 34.10 33.18
N ASP A 222 2.33 34.82 33.48
CA ASP A 222 1.71 34.79 34.81
C ASP A 222 1.09 33.41 35.11
N LEU A 223 0.52 32.72 34.12
CA LEU A 223 0.07 31.33 34.24
C LEU A 223 1.23 30.35 34.49
N CYS A 224 2.37 30.53 33.81
CA CYS A 224 3.56 29.71 34.02
C CYS A 224 4.13 29.89 35.45
N SER A 225 4.08 31.11 36.00
CA SER A 225 4.55 31.38 37.37
C SER A 225 3.70 30.72 38.46
N LYS A 226 2.40 30.47 38.18
CA LYS A 226 1.48 29.80 39.12
C LYS A 226 1.73 28.30 39.25
N LYS A 227 2.44 27.67 38.31
CA LYS A 227 2.76 26.24 38.35
C LYS A 227 3.64 25.88 39.55
N ASP A 228 4.70 26.64 39.80
CA ASP A 228 5.67 26.31 40.86
C ASP A 228 5.04 26.49 42.25
N ALA A 229 4.13 27.46 42.37
CA ALA A 229 3.30 27.65 43.56
C ALA A 229 2.39 26.43 43.80
N ILE A 230 1.63 26.00 42.79
CA ILE A 230 0.72 24.84 42.90
C ILE A 230 1.52 23.54 43.13
N SER A 231 2.66 23.35 42.48
CA SER A 231 3.52 22.18 42.71
C SER A 231 4.05 22.11 44.14
N SER A 232 4.39 23.27 44.73
CA SER A 232 4.82 23.38 46.13
C SER A 232 3.65 23.11 47.09
N GLU A 233 2.45 23.53 46.70
CA GLU A 233 1.21 23.33 47.42
C GLU A 233 0.78 21.86 47.48
N PHE A 234 0.84 21.13 46.34
CA PHE A 234 0.64 19.67 46.30
C PHE A 234 1.69 18.95 47.15
N SER A 235 2.95 19.37 47.07
CA SER A 235 4.05 18.78 47.83
C SER A 235 3.89 19.00 49.34
N GLY A 236 3.37 20.18 49.74
CA GLY A 236 3.06 20.50 51.12
C GLY A 236 1.81 19.79 51.65
N ALA A 237 0.75 19.68 50.84
CA ALA A 237 -0.48 18.98 51.22
C ALA A 237 -0.29 17.46 51.39
N LEU A 238 0.63 16.88 50.63
CA LEU A 238 0.97 15.45 50.66
C LEU A 238 2.22 15.14 51.50
N ALA A 239 2.78 16.14 52.20
CA ALA A 239 3.90 15.95 53.11
C ALA A 239 3.47 15.22 54.40
N PRO A 240 4.37 14.46 55.04
CA PRO A 240 4.12 13.87 56.34
C PRO A 240 3.89 14.97 57.39
N SER A 241 2.78 14.89 58.10
CA SER A 241 2.33 15.89 59.08
C SER A 241 2.34 15.38 60.52
N GLN A 242 2.18 14.06 60.71
CA GLN A 242 2.16 13.42 62.02
C GLN A 242 3.52 12.79 62.34
N LYS A 243 3.84 12.63 63.63
CA LYS A 243 5.10 12.00 64.07
C LYS A 243 5.31 10.60 63.47
N LEU A 244 4.23 9.82 63.32
CA LEU A 244 4.29 8.50 62.72
C LEU A 244 4.57 8.55 61.20
N GLU A 245 3.96 9.50 60.50
CA GLU A 245 4.20 9.76 59.06
C GLU A 245 5.65 10.18 58.80
N ASN A 246 6.22 11.01 59.69
CA ASN A 246 7.62 11.42 59.61
C ASN A 246 8.59 10.25 59.80
N VAL A 247 8.29 9.30 60.69
CA VAL A 247 9.09 8.08 60.86
C VAL A 247 9.06 7.22 59.58
N VAL A 248 7.88 7.09 58.95
CA VAL A 248 7.69 6.35 57.68
C VAL A 248 8.43 7.04 56.51
N SER A 249 8.48 8.37 56.50
CA SER A 249 9.23 9.16 55.51
C SER A 249 10.74 8.99 55.66
N VAL A 250 11.25 9.12 56.89
CA VAL A 250 12.69 8.92 57.18
C VAL A 250 13.13 7.48 56.92
N SER A 251 12.24 6.49 57.11
CA SER A 251 12.51 5.08 56.79
C SER A 251 12.40 4.74 55.29
N GLY A 252 12.15 5.72 54.42
CA GLY A 252 12.04 5.53 52.97
C GLY A 252 10.78 4.79 52.49
N LEU A 253 9.78 4.65 53.37
CA LEU A 253 8.53 3.95 53.10
C LEU A 253 7.38 4.90 52.68
N TRP A 254 7.65 6.20 52.59
CA TRP A 254 6.68 7.19 52.10
C TRP A 254 6.55 7.17 50.58
N PRO A 255 5.34 7.34 50.01
CA PRO A 255 5.15 7.42 48.56
C PRO A 255 6.03 8.50 47.93
N ARG A 256 6.69 8.17 46.83
CA ARG A 256 7.40 9.16 46.02
C ARG A 256 6.37 10.05 45.32
N ILE A 257 6.25 11.28 45.77
CA ILE A 257 5.38 12.30 45.18
C ILE A 257 6.16 12.98 44.05
N THR A 258 5.80 12.66 42.81
CA THR A 258 6.36 13.23 41.59
C THR A 258 5.21 13.74 40.72
N PRO A 259 5.44 14.68 39.78
CA PRO A 259 4.41 15.10 38.84
C PRO A 259 3.76 13.90 38.13
N ARG A 260 4.58 12.91 37.72
CA ARG A 260 4.09 11.68 37.08
C ARG A 260 3.19 10.84 38.00
N SER A 261 3.53 10.69 39.28
CA SER A 261 2.70 9.92 40.22
C SER A 261 1.40 10.62 40.56
N ILE A 262 1.37 11.96 40.60
CA ILE A 262 0.15 12.76 40.81
C ILE A 262 -0.75 12.66 39.57
N LEU A 263 -0.20 12.89 38.37
CA LEU A 263 -0.95 12.82 37.12
C LEU A 263 -1.55 11.44 36.85
N ARG A 264 -0.85 10.37 37.23
CA ARG A 264 -1.34 8.99 37.06
C ARG A 264 -2.64 8.74 37.82
N GLU A 265 -2.95 9.49 38.87
CA GLU A 265 -4.21 9.33 39.60
C GLU A 265 -5.43 9.81 38.79
N LEU A 266 -5.24 10.60 37.73
CA LEU A 266 -6.28 10.94 36.75
C LEU A 266 -6.54 9.82 35.71
N SER A 267 -5.74 8.74 35.71
CA SER A 267 -5.98 7.59 34.82
C SER A 267 -7.32 6.94 35.13
N ARG A 268 -7.96 6.33 34.13
CA ARG A 268 -9.30 5.72 34.25
C ARG A 268 -9.46 4.81 35.47
N ASP A 269 -8.48 3.95 35.72
CA ASP A 269 -8.52 2.96 36.80
C ASP A 269 -8.33 3.57 38.19
N ARG A 270 -8.04 4.87 38.29
CA ARG A 270 -7.74 5.56 39.55
C ARG A 270 -8.61 6.79 39.80
N VAL A 271 -9.12 7.43 38.75
CA VAL A 271 -9.90 8.68 38.86
C VAL A 271 -11.13 8.52 39.75
N HIS A 272 -11.82 7.37 39.66
CA HIS A 272 -13.00 7.06 40.48
C HIS A 272 -12.69 6.91 41.99
N THR A 273 -11.40 6.87 42.36
CA THR A 273 -10.95 6.81 43.75
C THR A 273 -10.60 8.18 44.32
N LEU A 274 -10.62 9.23 43.49
CA LEU A 274 -10.41 10.61 43.91
C LEU A 274 -11.73 11.24 44.34
N THR A 275 -11.66 12.21 45.25
CA THR A 275 -12.77 13.13 45.46
C THR A 275 -12.83 14.11 44.28
N GLU A 276 -14.02 14.61 43.94
CA GLU A 276 -14.23 15.63 42.88
C GLU A 276 -13.26 16.82 43.03
N HIS A 277 -12.94 17.15 44.28
CA HIS A 277 -12.00 18.19 44.62
C HIS A 277 -10.55 17.89 44.18
N TRP A 278 -10.02 16.69 44.49
CA TRP A 278 -8.68 16.30 44.05
C TRP A 278 -8.61 16.09 42.54
N GLU A 279 -9.68 15.58 41.92
CA GLU A 279 -9.76 15.45 40.46
C GLU A 279 -9.61 16.82 39.77
N LEU A 280 -10.38 17.83 40.21
CA LEU A 280 -10.30 19.19 39.69
C LEU A 280 -8.93 19.84 39.96
N ALA A 281 -8.35 19.64 41.14
CA ALA A 281 -7.04 20.17 41.49
C ALA A 281 -5.93 19.57 40.62
N ILE A 282 -5.93 18.24 40.44
CA ILE A 282 -4.92 17.55 39.64
C ILE A 282 -5.11 17.87 38.16
N ALA A 283 -6.35 17.99 37.66
CA ALA A 283 -6.63 18.40 36.27
C ALA A 283 -6.12 19.82 35.99
N ARG A 284 -6.30 20.75 36.94
CA ARG A 284 -5.73 22.12 36.84
C ARG A 284 -4.20 22.10 36.85
N TYR A 285 -3.58 21.32 37.74
CA TYR A 285 -2.13 21.16 37.77
C TYR A 285 -1.58 20.56 36.47
N ALA A 286 -2.26 19.54 35.94
CA ALA A 286 -1.96 18.90 34.66
C ALA A 286 -2.01 19.92 33.50
N ARG A 287 -3.03 20.78 33.46
CA ARG A 287 -3.14 21.85 32.45
C ARG A 287 -2.00 22.86 32.53
N LEU A 288 -1.58 23.24 33.72
CA LEU A 288 -0.44 24.16 33.91
C LEU A 288 0.89 23.50 33.56
N LEU A 289 1.04 22.19 33.80
CA LEU A 289 2.19 21.42 33.33
C LEU A 289 2.25 21.32 31.81
N GLU A 290 1.11 21.09 31.17
CA GLU A 290 0.97 21.07 29.71
C GLU A 290 1.46 22.39 29.10
N LEU A 291 0.98 23.53 29.62
CA LEU A 291 1.32 24.88 29.13
C LEU A 291 2.79 25.27 29.39
N SER A 292 3.40 24.81 30.48
CA SER A 292 4.74 25.25 30.91
C SER A 292 5.90 24.40 30.40
N SER A 293 5.64 23.21 29.88
CA SER A 293 6.68 22.24 29.49
C SER A 293 7.35 22.54 28.14
N ARG A 294 6.95 23.61 27.44
CA ARG A 294 7.38 23.91 26.07
C ARG A 294 8.17 25.21 25.97
N ARG A 295 9.44 25.09 25.57
CA ARG A 295 10.35 26.20 25.21
C ARG A 295 10.70 26.12 23.71
N ARG A 296 9.73 26.29 22.82
CA ARG A 296 9.99 26.41 21.36
C ARG A 296 9.29 27.63 20.78
N ASP A 297 10.09 28.53 20.20
CA ASP A 297 9.68 29.89 19.81
C ASP A 297 8.62 29.94 18.69
N GLU A 298 8.52 28.92 17.82
CA GLU A 298 7.52 28.86 16.73
C GLU A 298 6.14 28.37 17.17
N GLU A 299 6.04 27.65 18.30
CA GLU A 299 4.76 27.15 18.85
C GLU A 299 4.09 28.19 19.76
N LEU A 300 4.87 29.13 20.31
CA LEU A 300 4.43 30.17 21.25
C LEU A 300 3.42 31.17 20.61
N LEU A 301 3.58 31.45 19.32
CA LEU A 301 2.64 32.24 18.51
C LEU A 301 1.26 31.56 18.38
N ARG A 302 1.24 30.23 18.26
CA ARG A 302 0.01 29.42 18.12
C ARG A 302 -0.63 29.13 19.47
N GLU A 303 0.17 29.03 20.53
CA GLU A 303 -0.29 28.86 21.92
C GLU A 303 -1.07 30.08 22.40
N ALA A 304 -0.59 31.30 22.10
CA ALA A 304 -1.25 32.54 22.52
C ALA A 304 -2.66 32.72 21.92
N GLU A 305 -2.92 32.23 20.70
CA GLU A 305 -4.26 32.19 20.10
C GLU A 305 -5.19 31.21 20.82
N THR A 306 -4.65 30.10 21.34
CA THR A 306 -5.42 29.04 22.01
C THR A 306 -5.76 29.38 23.46
N VAL A 307 -5.00 30.29 24.09
CA VAL A 307 -5.27 30.82 25.44
C VAL A 307 -6.51 31.73 25.46
N CYS A 308 -6.90 32.29 24.32
CA CYS A 308 -7.99 33.26 24.21
C CYS A 308 -9.39 32.64 24.05
N GLU A 309 -9.48 31.33 23.75
CA GLU A 309 -10.75 30.60 23.72
C GLU A 309 -10.88 29.75 24.98
N ASP A 310 -11.81 30.13 25.87
CA ASP A 310 -12.24 29.36 27.04
C ASP A 310 -12.79 27.99 26.61
N VAL A 311 -11.92 27.02 26.35
CA VAL A 311 -12.27 25.58 26.29
C VAL A 311 -12.32 25.02 27.72
N ALA A 312 -12.89 25.79 28.65
CA ALA A 312 -13.06 25.48 30.06
C ALA A 312 -14.22 24.49 30.32
N ALA A 313 -14.89 23.98 29.28
CA ALA A 313 -15.96 23.00 29.42
C ALA A 313 -15.55 21.64 28.83
N ALA A 314 -15.32 20.67 29.73
CA ALA A 314 -15.31 19.23 29.48
C ALA A 314 -14.20 18.66 28.57
N CYS A 315 -12.93 18.76 28.97
CA CYS A 315 -11.90 17.85 28.45
C CYS A 315 -11.80 16.62 29.39
N SER A 316 -11.91 15.42 28.82
CA SER A 316 -11.72 14.17 29.55
C SER A 316 -10.32 14.13 30.20
N PRO A 317 -10.16 13.61 31.43
CA PRO A 317 -8.86 13.43 32.07
C PRO A 317 -7.84 12.72 31.18
N ASP A 318 -8.29 11.70 30.41
CA ASP A 318 -7.44 10.99 29.45
C ASP A 318 -6.87 11.92 28.38
N TRP A 319 -7.65 12.89 27.88
CA TRP A 319 -7.19 13.80 26.84
C TRP A 319 -6.05 14.69 27.32
N LEU A 320 -6.12 15.13 28.59
CA LEU A 320 -5.04 15.88 29.21
C LEU A 320 -3.79 15.02 29.38
N LEU A 321 -3.94 13.80 29.91
CA LEU A 321 -2.82 12.88 30.12
C LEU A 321 -2.12 12.53 28.81
N ILE A 322 -2.89 12.26 27.75
CA ILE A 322 -2.35 12.00 26.42
C ILE A 322 -1.57 13.22 25.92
N GLN A 323 -2.14 14.43 25.95
CA GLN A 323 -1.46 15.64 25.47
C GLN A 323 -0.15 15.94 26.22
N ILE A 324 -0.12 15.72 27.54
CA ILE A 324 1.07 15.90 28.38
C ILE A 324 2.15 14.86 28.04
N ASP A 325 1.80 13.57 28.08
CA ASP A 325 2.77 12.48 27.86
C ASP A 325 3.31 12.46 26.43
N ALA A 326 2.45 12.81 25.48
CA ALA A 326 2.76 12.86 24.06
C ALA A 326 3.37 14.19 23.59
N ASN A 327 3.46 15.18 24.48
CA ASN A 327 3.95 16.53 24.24
C ASN A 327 3.36 17.21 22.98
N PHE A 328 2.05 17.20 22.82
CA PHE A 328 1.34 18.04 21.83
C PHE A 328 0.10 18.72 22.45
N LEU A 329 -0.45 19.74 21.79
CA LEU A 329 -1.74 20.35 22.18
C LEU A 329 -2.72 20.24 21.01
N ALA A 330 -3.91 19.70 21.29
CA ALA A 330 -4.94 19.50 20.30
C ALA A 330 -5.62 20.82 19.96
N ARG A 331 -5.78 21.10 18.66
CA ARG A 331 -6.44 22.30 18.15
C ARG A 331 -7.95 22.25 18.47
N PRO A 332 -8.62 23.41 18.63
CA PRO A 332 -10.07 23.44 18.84
C PRO A 332 -10.86 22.65 17.79
N LEU A 333 -10.47 22.73 16.51
CA LEU A 333 -11.07 21.94 15.43
C LEU A 333 -10.89 20.43 15.63
N GLN A 334 -9.70 19.98 16.02
CA GLN A 334 -9.41 18.55 16.28
C GLN A 334 -10.25 18.03 17.45
N LEU A 335 -10.40 18.83 18.52
CA LEU A 335 -11.22 18.51 19.68
C LEU A 335 -12.72 18.47 19.34
N ALA A 336 -13.22 19.44 18.57
CA ALA A 336 -14.60 19.47 18.12
C ALA A 336 -14.95 18.23 17.28
N ILE A 337 -14.07 17.87 16.36
CA ILE A 337 -14.21 16.66 15.54
C ILE A 337 -14.13 15.40 16.40
N ALA A 338 -13.19 15.33 17.36
CA ALA A 338 -13.09 14.18 18.27
C ALA A 338 -14.40 13.97 19.06
N ARG A 339 -15.01 15.05 19.57
CA ARG A 339 -16.30 14.98 20.27
C ARG A 339 -17.41 14.45 19.37
N GLU A 340 -17.49 14.96 18.14
CA GLU A 340 -18.48 14.52 17.16
C GLU A 340 -18.27 13.05 16.73
N MET A 341 -17.04 12.57 16.67
CA MET A 341 -16.77 11.15 16.42
C MET A 341 -17.21 10.24 17.58
N ILE A 342 -17.02 10.69 18.81
CA ILE A 342 -17.40 9.91 20.00
C ILE A 342 -18.92 9.87 20.10
N PHE A 343 -19.56 11.02 19.99
CA PHE A 343 -21.00 11.21 20.10
C PHE A 343 -21.56 11.93 18.86
N PRO A 344 -21.75 11.22 17.73
CA PRO A 344 -22.22 11.85 16.51
C PRO A 344 -23.65 12.35 16.67
N THR A 345 -23.87 13.62 16.31
CA THR A 345 -25.17 14.30 16.38
C THR A 345 -26.22 13.59 15.51
N CYS A 346 -25.78 13.01 14.40
CA CYS A 346 -26.64 12.25 13.48
C CYS A 346 -27.06 10.87 14.02
N GLN A 347 -26.46 10.39 15.11
CA GLN A 347 -26.68 9.05 15.69
C GLN A 347 -26.56 7.90 14.68
N ARG A 348 -25.80 8.11 13.60
CA ARG A 348 -25.54 7.12 12.55
C ARG A 348 -24.04 7.00 12.32
N SER A 349 -23.63 5.97 11.59
CA SER A 349 -22.24 5.85 11.19
C SER A 349 -21.86 7.04 10.29
N ALA A 350 -20.73 7.67 10.60
CA ALA A 350 -20.33 8.92 9.94
C ALA A 350 -18.83 8.97 9.63
N SER A 351 -18.48 9.50 8.46
CA SER A 351 -17.10 9.81 8.08
C SER A 351 -16.89 11.32 8.11
N PHE A 352 -15.75 11.77 8.62
CA PHE A 352 -15.41 13.20 8.77
C PHE A 352 -14.23 13.56 7.86
N GLN A 353 -14.22 14.80 7.33
CA GLN A 353 -13.16 15.24 6.42
C GLN A 353 -12.08 16.06 7.14
N LEU A 354 -10.81 15.66 6.99
CA LEU A 354 -9.67 16.46 7.43
C LEU A 354 -8.52 16.34 6.42
N ASN A 355 -7.83 17.45 6.17
CA ASN A 355 -6.68 17.45 5.25
C ASN A 355 -5.55 16.55 5.73
N MET A 356 -4.70 16.12 4.79
CA MET A 356 -3.44 15.46 5.14
C MET A 356 -2.55 16.39 5.96
N GLY A 357 -1.92 15.87 7.02
CA GLY A 357 -1.05 16.64 7.91
C GLY A 357 -1.77 17.41 9.03
N GLU A 358 -3.10 17.43 9.06
CA GLU A 358 -3.89 18.06 10.14
C GLU A 358 -3.93 17.26 11.45
N GLY A 359 -3.22 16.13 11.55
CA GLY A 359 -3.15 15.33 12.77
C GLY A 359 -4.32 14.35 12.99
N LYS A 360 -4.98 13.87 11.92
CA LYS A 360 -6.07 12.87 11.98
C LYS A 360 -5.69 11.66 12.85
N SER A 361 -4.69 10.91 12.38
CA SER A 361 -4.22 9.69 13.02
C SER A 361 -3.40 9.99 14.28
N SER A 362 -2.57 11.04 14.27
CA SER A 362 -1.63 11.34 15.36
C SER A 362 -2.21 12.04 16.58
N VAL A 363 -3.34 12.74 16.41
CA VAL A 363 -4.01 13.50 17.49
C VAL A 363 -5.39 12.95 17.76
N ILE A 364 -6.28 12.90 16.75
CA ILE A 364 -7.70 12.64 17.02
C ILE A 364 -7.97 11.17 17.35
N VAL A 365 -7.40 10.24 16.58
CA VAL A 365 -7.61 8.79 16.81
C VAL A 365 -7.23 8.37 18.23
N PRO A 366 -6.07 8.75 18.82
CA PRO A 366 -5.75 8.45 20.22
C PRO A 366 -6.78 8.99 21.22
N LEU A 367 -7.24 10.24 21.06
CA LEU A 367 -8.22 10.86 21.96
C LEU A 367 -9.57 10.14 21.91
N VAL A 368 -10.04 9.84 20.70
CA VAL A 368 -11.28 9.09 20.47
C VAL A 368 -11.15 7.67 21.00
N ALA A 369 -10.07 6.97 20.70
CA ALA A 369 -9.82 5.59 21.15
C ALA A 369 -9.85 5.47 22.68
N ALA A 370 -9.19 6.38 23.39
CA ALA A 370 -9.14 6.37 24.85
C ALA A 370 -10.52 6.59 25.49
N THR A 371 -11.33 7.49 24.92
CA THR A 371 -12.69 7.76 25.42
C THR A 371 -13.67 6.64 25.09
N LEU A 372 -13.55 6.02 23.91
CA LEU A 372 -14.40 4.89 23.53
C LEU A 372 -14.04 3.58 24.26
N ALA A 373 -12.81 3.44 24.73
CA ALA A 373 -12.37 2.30 25.54
C ALA A 373 -12.79 2.47 27.01
N ASP A 374 -14.10 2.56 27.24
CA ASP A 374 -14.70 2.94 28.53
C ASP A 374 -14.93 1.76 29.49
N GLY A 375 -14.65 0.53 29.09
CA GLY A 375 -14.93 -0.69 29.87
C GLY A 375 -16.14 -1.48 29.41
N SER A 376 -17.09 -0.79 28.78
CA SER A 376 -18.33 -1.35 28.29
C SER A 376 -18.24 -1.67 26.80
N ASN A 377 -17.46 -0.88 26.06
CA ASN A 377 -17.28 -0.98 24.62
C ASN A 377 -15.92 -1.60 24.27
N LEU A 378 -15.90 -2.40 23.20
CA LEU A 378 -14.67 -2.84 22.55
C LEU A 378 -14.30 -1.80 21.48
N ALA A 379 -13.40 -0.88 21.83
CA ALA A 379 -12.89 0.14 20.91
C ALA A 379 -11.93 -0.51 19.88
N ARG A 380 -12.33 -0.52 18.61
CA ARG A 380 -11.53 -1.09 17.51
C ARG A 380 -11.08 0.01 16.56
N ILE A 381 -9.76 0.16 16.40
CA ILE A 381 -9.17 1.08 15.43
C ILE A 381 -8.84 0.29 14.17
N VAL A 382 -9.64 0.51 13.13
CA VAL A 382 -9.49 -0.18 11.85
C VAL A 382 -8.60 0.65 10.94
N THR A 383 -7.52 0.04 10.47
CA THR A 383 -6.51 0.69 9.63
C THR A 383 -6.14 -0.18 8.44
N LEU A 384 -5.70 0.46 7.36
CA LEU A 384 -5.14 -0.23 6.21
C LEU A 384 -3.90 -1.05 6.61
N LYS A 385 -3.71 -2.22 6.00
CA LYS A 385 -2.59 -3.13 6.27
C LYS A 385 -1.19 -2.47 6.23
N PRO A 386 -0.87 -1.56 5.27
CA PRO A 386 0.41 -0.86 5.28
C PRO A 386 0.60 0.10 6.47
N LEU A 387 -0.49 0.61 7.05
CA LEU A 387 -0.50 1.59 8.13
C LEU A 387 -0.66 0.95 9.52
N SER A 388 -1.06 -0.32 9.61
CA SER A 388 -1.43 -0.93 10.90
C SER A 388 -0.29 -0.96 11.92
N ASN A 389 0.95 -1.24 11.48
CA ASN A 389 2.11 -1.24 12.38
C ASN A 389 2.43 0.17 12.87
N GLN A 390 2.33 1.17 11.99
CA GLN A 390 2.51 2.57 12.35
C GLN A 390 1.44 3.01 13.36
N MET A 391 0.18 2.65 13.12
CA MET A 391 -0.91 2.94 14.05
C MET A 391 -0.73 2.25 15.40
N TYR A 392 -0.31 0.98 15.41
CA TYR A 392 -0.04 0.24 16.64
C TYR A 392 1.04 0.93 17.49
N GLN A 393 2.18 1.29 16.88
CA GLN A 393 3.27 1.98 17.57
C GLN A 393 2.86 3.38 18.03
N LEU A 394 2.07 4.09 17.22
CA LEU A 394 1.53 5.38 17.56
C LEU A 394 0.63 5.29 18.81
N LEU A 395 -0.37 4.41 18.81
CA LEU A 395 -1.26 4.23 19.96
C LEU A 395 -0.52 3.74 21.19
N LEU A 396 0.46 2.85 21.03
CA LEU A 396 1.31 2.41 22.12
C LEU A 396 2.07 3.60 22.72
N SER A 397 2.69 4.44 21.90
CA SER A 397 3.42 5.62 22.38
C SER A 397 2.53 6.68 23.04
N LYS A 398 1.27 6.82 22.62
CA LYS A 398 0.37 7.89 23.07
C LYS A 398 -0.52 7.48 24.25
N LEU A 399 -0.87 6.19 24.36
CA LEU A 399 -1.88 5.74 25.31
C LEU A 399 -1.31 4.87 26.45
N SER A 400 -0.15 4.23 26.27
CA SER A 400 0.39 3.28 27.29
C SER A 400 1.16 3.94 28.43
N GLY A 401 1.41 5.25 28.37
CA GLY A 401 2.12 5.97 29.42
C GLY A 401 1.18 6.50 30.51
N LEU A 402 0.91 7.81 30.56
CA LEU A 402 0.10 8.40 31.63
C LEU A 402 -1.37 7.94 31.62
N ALA A 403 -1.94 7.74 30.44
CA ALA A 403 -3.32 7.27 30.28
C ALA A 403 -3.50 5.76 30.59
N ASP A 404 -2.40 5.01 30.72
CA ASP A 404 -2.34 3.59 31.14
C ASP A 404 -3.28 2.66 30.33
N ARG A 405 -3.43 2.89 29.01
CA ARG A 405 -4.27 2.04 28.15
C ARG A 405 -3.45 0.98 27.44
N ARG A 406 -3.92 -0.26 27.55
CA ARG A 406 -3.31 -1.40 26.86
C ARG A 406 -3.76 -1.48 25.40
N ILE A 407 -2.80 -1.70 24.50
CA ILE A 407 -3.06 -1.87 23.08
C ILE A 407 -3.02 -3.36 22.72
N PHE A 408 -4.12 -3.86 22.18
CA PHE A 408 -4.28 -5.24 21.74
C PHE A 408 -4.15 -5.32 20.22
N TYR A 409 -3.64 -6.46 19.75
CA TYR A 409 -3.58 -6.81 18.34
C TYR A 409 -3.81 -8.31 18.19
N VAL A 410 -4.87 -8.69 17.46
CA VAL A 410 -5.23 -10.09 17.21
C VAL A 410 -5.39 -10.25 15.71
N PRO A 411 -4.36 -10.77 15.01
CA PRO A 411 -4.48 -11.03 13.58
C PRO A 411 -5.44 -12.20 13.35
N PHE A 412 -6.31 -12.06 12.36
CA PHE A 412 -7.25 -13.09 11.95
C PHE A 412 -7.16 -13.29 10.45
N SER A 413 -7.05 -14.54 10.00
CA SER A 413 -6.97 -14.88 8.59
C SER A 413 -7.59 -16.24 8.33
N ARG A 414 -7.88 -16.52 7.06
CA ARG A 414 -8.40 -17.82 6.61
C ARG A 414 -7.53 -19.01 7.01
N ASN A 415 -6.21 -18.81 7.09
CA ASN A 415 -5.25 -19.88 7.34
C ASN A 415 -5.20 -20.34 8.80
N LEU A 416 -5.99 -19.72 9.68
CA LEU A 416 -6.05 -20.12 11.09
C LEU A 416 -6.84 -21.43 11.20
N GLU A 417 -6.18 -22.49 11.66
CA GLU A 417 -6.85 -23.75 11.98
C GLU A 417 -7.83 -23.54 13.14
N MET A 418 -9.11 -23.57 12.82
CA MET A 418 -10.15 -23.24 13.78
C MET A 418 -10.48 -24.45 14.66
N SER A 419 -10.37 -24.25 15.97
CA SER A 419 -10.91 -25.15 16.98
C SER A 419 -11.72 -24.36 18.01
N THR A 420 -12.57 -25.06 18.76
CA THR A 420 -13.38 -24.46 19.84
C THR A 420 -12.48 -23.70 20.84
N SER A 421 -11.30 -24.25 21.16
CA SER A 421 -10.33 -23.62 22.07
C SER A 421 -9.76 -22.30 21.54
N VAL A 422 -9.53 -22.19 20.23
CA VAL A 422 -9.04 -20.97 19.58
C VAL A 422 -10.11 -19.88 19.61
N VAL A 423 -11.37 -20.22 19.30
CA VAL A 423 -12.49 -19.27 19.38
C VAL A 423 -12.67 -18.75 20.81
N GLN A 424 -12.60 -19.65 21.79
CA GLN A 424 -12.68 -19.28 23.21
C GLN A 424 -11.52 -18.37 23.63
N SER A 425 -10.28 -18.66 23.18
CA SER A 425 -9.12 -17.81 23.45
C SER A 425 -9.28 -16.41 22.86
N ILE A 426 -9.76 -16.29 21.62
CA ILE A 426 -10.05 -15.00 20.99
C ILE A 426 -11.15 -14.26 21.77
N SER A 427 -12.21 -14.96 22.16
CA SER A 427 -13.31 -14.42 22.96
C SER A 427 -12.83 -13.86 24.31
N ILE A 428 -11.96 -14.60 25.01
CA ILE A 428 -11.34 -14.17 26.27
C ILE A 428 -10.50 -12.91 26.06
N ILE A 429 -9.66 -12.87 25.01
CA ILE A 429 -8.81 -11.71 24.71
C ILE A 429 -9.68 -10.47 24.41
N TYR A 430 -10.75 -10.61 23.62
CA TYR A 430 -11.63 -9.49 23.28
C TYR A 430 -12.42 -8.99 24.49
N ARG A 431 -12.97 -9.88 25.32
CA ARG A 431 -13.68 -9.49 26.55
C ARG A 431 -12.76 -8.78 27.52
N ARG A 432 -11.56 -9.33 27.73
CA ARG A 432 -10.52 -8.70 28.55
C ARG A 432 -10.13 -7.33 28.02
N CYS A 433 -9.97 -7.17 26.70
CA CYS A 433 -9.70 -5.88 26.08
C CYS A 433 -10.82 -4.87 26.37
N ALA A 434 -12.09 -5.27 26.28
CA ALA A 434 -13.21 -4.40 26.61
C ALA A 434 -13.22 -4.02 28.10
N GLU A 435 -13.14 -5.01 29.00
CA GLU A 435 -13.20 -4.82 30.46
C GLU A 435 -12.05 -3.93 30.98
N GLU A 436 -10.81 -4.18 30.53
CA GLU A 436 -9.62 -3.39 30.88
C GLU A 436 -9.64 -1.98 30.23
N GLY A 437 -10.61 -1.65 29.37
CA GLY A 437 -10.62 -0.41 28.59
C GLY A 437 -9.39 -0.28 27.70
N GLY A 438 -8.98 -1.40 27.12
CA GLY A 438 -7.94 -1.48 26.12
C GLY A 438 -8.45 -1.11 24.72
N VAL A 439 -7.51 -0.84 23.83
CA VAL A 439 -7.77 -0.47 22.43
C VAL A 439 -7.30 -1.61 21.52
N LEU A 440 -8.17 -2.10 20.65
CA LEU A 440 -7.84 -3.17 19.70
C LEU A 440 -7.50 -2.57 18.33
N VAL A 441 -6.29 -2.79 17.83
CA VAL A 441 -5.92 -2.42 16.45
C VAL A 441 -6.28 -3.56 15.51
N VAL A 442 -7.04 -3.26 14.46
CA VAL A 442 -7.58 -4.26 13.54
C VAL A 442 -7.38 -3.84 12.08
N GLN A 443 -7.32 -4.82 11.18
CA GLN A 443 -7.32 -4.61 9.73
C GLN A 443 -8.68 -5.04 9.15
N PRO A 444 -9.16 -4.43 8.06
CA PRO A 444 -10.37 -4.87 7.35
C PRO A 444 -10.40 -6.37 7.06
N GLU A 445 -9.27 -6.92 6.61
CA GLU A 445 -9.08 -8.35 6.34
C GLU A 445 -9.44 -9.22 7.56
N HIS A 446 -9.05 -8.82 8.78
CA HIS A 446 -9.31 -9.59 9.99
C HIS A 446 -10.82 -9.68 10.30
N LEU A 447 -11.53 -8.56 10.20
CA LEU A 447 -12.97 -8.49 10.49
C LEU A 447 -13.79 -9.30 9.48
N LEU A 448 -13.52 -9.10 8.20
CA LEU A 448 -14.23 -9.80 7.14
C LEU A 448 -13.89 -11.29 7.10
N SER A 449 -12.63 -11.64 7.33
CA SER A 449 -12.19 -13.04 7.44
C SER A 449 -12.88 -13.75 8.61
N GLN A 450 -13.07 -13.06 9.75
CA GLN A 450 -13.81 -13.62 10.88
C GLN A 450 -15.30 -13.85 10.56
N LYS A 451 -15.93 -12.94 9.81
CA LYS A 451 -17.32 -13.11 9.32
C LYS A 451 -17.43 -14.29 8.36
N LEU A 452 -16.57 -14.34 7.34
CA LEU A 452 -16.55 -15.42 6.37
C LEU A 452 -16.28 -16.78 7.03
N MET A 453 -15.34 -16.84 7.98
CA MET A 453 -15.05 -18.06 8.72
C MET A 453 -16.30 -18.56 9.48
N CYS A 454 -17.07 -17.68 10.10
CA CYS A 454 -18.31 -18.07 10.78
C CYS A 454 -19.35 -18.67 9.83
N ILE A 455 -19.45 -18.15 8.60
CA ILE A 455 -20.35 -18.67 7.57
C ILE A 455 -19.82 -20.01 7.03
N ASP A 456 -18.53 -20.10 6.77
CA ASP A 456 -17.87 -21.32 6.29
C ASP A 456 -18.03 -22.48 7.28
N THR A 457 -17.82 -22.23 8.58
CA THR A 457 -18.04 -23.24 9.62
C THR A 457 -19.51 -23.60 9.77
N LEU A 458 -20.44 -22.66 9.56
CA LEU A 458 -21.88 -22.93 9.58
C LEU A 458 -22.30 -23.84 8.42
N LEU A 459 -21.85 -23.55 7.20
CA LEU A 459 -22.14 -24.38 6.03
C LEU A 459 -21.55 -25.78 6.14
N ALA A 460 -20.39 -25.93 6.79
CA ALA A 460 -19.78 -27.23 7.05
C ALA A 460 -20.33 -27.96 8.28
N SER A 461 -21.25 -27.35 9.06
CA SER A 461 -21.69 -27.88 10.36
C SER A 461 -22.75 -28.97 10.29
N ASP A 462 -23.44 -29.13 9.16
CA ASP A 462 -24.50 -30.14 9.04
C ASP A 462 -23.94 -31.57 9.14
N ASP A 463 -22.68 -31.79 8.75
CA ASP A 463 -22.07 -33.13 8.71
C ASP A 463 -21.19 -33.48 9.94
N ASP A 464 -20.83 -32.50 10.80
CA ASP A 464 -19.78 -32.69 11.81
C ASP A 464 -20.11 -32.04 13.18
N ARG A 465 -20.06 -32.85 14.26
CA ARG A 465 -20.33 -32.39 15.64
C ARG A 465 -19.31 -31.36 16.14
N GLU A 466 -18.03 -31.49 15.76
CA GLU A 466 -16.98 -30.57 16.18
C GLU A 466 -17.21 -29.19 15.55
N LYS A 467 -17.52 -29.17 14.26
CA LYS A 467 -17.85 -27.93 13.53
C LYS A 467 -19.09 -27.23 14.07
N ARG A 468 -20.12 -27.97 14.52
CA ARG A 468 -21.27 -27.37 15.22
C ARG A 468 -20.86 -26.66 16.51
N SER A 469 -19.95 -27.25 17.29
CA SER A 469 -19.44 -26.61 18.51
C SER A 469 -18.69 -25.32 18.19
N ILE A 470 -17.81 -25.35 17.18
CA ILE A 470 -17.07 -24.16 16.71
C ILE A 470 -18.05 -23.07 16.25
N THR A 471 -19.04 -23.43 15.44
CA THR A 471 -20.06 -22.51 14.92
C THR A 471 -20.88 -21.86 16.04
N ASN A 472 -21.26 -22.62 17.08
CA ASN A 472 -21.99 -22.07 18.21
C ASN A 472 -21.17 -21.03 18.99
N GLU A 473 -19.89 -21.30 19.24
CA GLU A 473 -18.97 -20.35 19.88
C GLU A 473 -18.75 -19.10 19.03
N PHE A 474 -18.56 -19.26 17.72
CA PHE A 474 -18.43 -18.12 16.81
C PHE A 474 -19.70 -17.28 16.75
N LYS A 475 -20.87 -17.92 16.70
CA LYS A 475 -22.16 -17.23 16.72
C LYS A 475 -22.34 -16.42 18.01
N ALA A 476 -21.94 -16.99 19.15
CA ALA A 476 -21.94 -16.28 20.43
C ALA A 476 -20.96 -15.09 20.43
N LEU A 477 -19.75 -15.27 19.90
CA LEU A 477 -18.75 -14.22 19.77
C LEU A 477 -19.21 -13.09 18.84
N GLN A 478 -19.76 -13.41 17.66
CA GLN A 478 -20.30 -12.44 16.71
C GLN A 478 -21.49 -11.68 17.29
N GLY A 479 -22.40 -12.37 17.99
CA GLY A 479 -23.52 -11.74 18.68
C GLY A 479 -23.08 -10.78 19.79
N TRP A 480 -21.98 -11.09 20.49
CA TRP A 480 -21.38 -10.19 21.47
C TRP A 480 -20.69 -8.99 20.81
N LEU A 481 -19.91 -9.22 19.75
CA LEU A 481 -19.24 -8.16 18.99
C LEU A 481 -20.24 -7.17 18.38
N ALA A 482 -21.36 -7.63 17.84
CA ALA A 482 -22.40 -6.77 17.28
C ALA A 482 -23.00 -5.78 18.30
N LYS A 483 -23.00 -6.15 19.59
CA LYS A 483 -23.52 -5.31 20.69
C LYS A 483 -22.46 -4.37 21.28
N VAL A 484 -21.20 -4.82 21.35
CA VAL A 484 -20.15 -4.18 22.15
C VAL A 484 -19.12 -3.42 21.30
N SER A 485 -18.98 -3.73 20.01
CA SER A 485 -17.92 -3.14 19.18
C SER A 485 -18.19 -1.69 18.77
N ARG A 486 -17.25 -0.78 19.07
CA ARG A 486 -17.25 0.59 18.58
C ARG A 486 -16.05 0.79 17.65
N ASP A 487 -16.33 1.06 16.38
CA ASP A 487 -15.29 1.07 15.34
C ASP A 487 -14.92 2.49 14.95
N VAL A 488 -13.60 2.72 14.84
CA VAL A 488 -13.00 3.96 14.34
C VAL A 488 -12.14 3.65 13.13
N PHE A 489 -12.44 4.25 11.99
CA PHE A 489 -11.69 4.04 10.75
C PHE A 489 -10.70 5.17 10.50
N ASP A 490 -9.46 4.80 10.16
CA ASP A 490 -8.44 5.71 9.66
C ASP A 490 -8.27 5.48 8.15
N GLU A 491 -8.47 6.53 7.33
CA GLU A 491 -8.60 6.45 5.87
C GLU A 491 -9.84 5.62 5.42
N SER A 492 -11.00 6.03 5.93
CA SER A 492 -12.32 5.43 5.68
C SER A 492 -12.64 5.27 4.19
N ASP A 493 -12.23 6.21 3.34
CA ASP A 493 -12.48 6.17 1.90
C ASP A 493 -11.74 5.02 1.21
N GLU A 494 -10.51 4.74 1.62
CA GLU A 494 -9.74 3.59 1.14
C GLU A 494 -10.18 2.28 1.81
N ILE A 495 -10.51 2.29 3.11
CA ILE A 495 -11.03 1.11 3.81
C ILE A 495 -12.37 0.65 3.21
N LEU A 496 -13.24 1.59 2.85
CA LEU A 496 -14.59 1.34 2.32
C LEU A 496 -14.64 1.32 0.79
N HIS A 497 -13.49 1.24 0.13
CA HIS A 497 -13.42 1.32 -1.32
C HIS A 497 -14.18 0.16 -1.98
N VAL A 498 -15.04 0.48 -2.96
CA VAL A 498 -15.95 -0.46 -3.65
C VAL A 498 -15.26 -1.63 -4.35
N ARG A 499 -13.96 -1.50 -4.63
CA ARG A 499 -13.15 -2.56 -5.27
C ARG A 499 -12.63 -3.60 -4.29
N TYR A 500 -12.70 -3.35 -2.98
CA TYR A 500 -12.20 -4.29 -1.99
C TYR A 500 -13.21 -5.41 -1.75
N GLN A 501 -12.79 -6.63 -2.08
CA GLN A 501 -13.54 -7.86 -1.89
C GLN A 501 -12.62 -8.93 -1.29
N LEU A 502 -13.10 -9.65 -0.29
CA LEU A 502 -12.44 -10.82 0.28
C LEU A 502 -13.24 -12.07 -0.10
N VAL A 503 -12.57 -13.07 -0.68
CA VAL A 503 -13.21 -14.28 -1.21
C VAL A 503 -12.61 -15.54 -0.59
N TYR A 504 -13.46 -16.42 -0.08
CA TYR A 504 -13.14 -17.78 0.34
C TYR A 504 -13.65 -18.75 -0.72
N THR A 505 -12.74 -19.48 -1.33
CA THR A 505 -13.02 -20.54 -2.30
C THR A 505 -13.27 -21.88 -1.61
N ALA A 506 -14.33 -22.60 -1.95
CA ALA A 506 -14.65 -23.90 -1.37
C ALA A 506 -14.71 -25.01 -2.43
N GLY A 507 -14.39 -26.24 -2.02
CA GLY A 507 -14.26 -27.40 -2.90
C GLY A 507 -12.88 -27.56 -3.53
N GLU A 508 -12.74 -28.57 -4.40
CA GLU A 508 -11.50 -28.84 -5.13
C GLU A 508 -11.33 -27.89 -6.30
N GLN A 509 -10.07 -27.59 -6.62
CA GLN A 509 -9.71 -26.74 -7.74
C GLN A 509 -9.97 -27.48 -9.06
N MET A 510 -10.76 -26.89 -9.95
CA MET A 510 -11.15 -27.47 -11.24
C MET A 510 -10.74 -26.58 -12.42
N PRO A 511 -10.63 -27.13 -13.65
CA PRO A 511 -10.46 -26.32 -14.85
C PRO A 511 -11.65 -25.37 -15.03
N ILE A 512 -11.39 -24.21 -15.65
CA ILE A 512 -12.47 -23.27 -16.02
C ILE A 512 -13.41 -23.93 -17.04
N GLU A 513 -14.70 -23.66 -16.91
CA GLU A 513 -15.74 -24.04 -17.89
C GLU A 513 -15.31 -23.77 -19.34
N ASP A 514 -15.55 -24.74 -20.22
CA ASP A 514 -15.22 -24.72 -21.67
C ASP A 514 -13.71 -24.61 -21.99
N HIS A 515 -12.85 -25.07 -21.08
CA HIS A 515 -11.44 -25.33 -21.38
C HIS A 515 -11.29 -26.43 -22.46
N PRO A 516 -10.44 -26.25 -23.50
CA PRO A 516 -9.57 -25.10 -23.80
C PRO A 516 -10.16 -24.03 -24.73
N ASN A 517 -11.36 -24.25 -25.24
CA ASN A 517 -11.99 -23.34 -26.21
C ASN A 517 -12.10 -21.90 -25.69
N ARG A 518 -12.26 -21.72 -24.37
CA ARG A 518 -12.43 -20.39 -23.75
C ARG A 518 -11.25 -19.43 -23.99
N TRP A 519 -10.02 -19.86 -23.70
CA TRP A 519 -8.85 -19.03 -23.98
C TRP A 519 -8.44 -19.06 -25.44
N SER A 520 -8.59 -20.19 -26.13
CA SER A 520 -8.29 -20.29 -27.56
C SER A 520 -9.17 -19.35 -28.39
N THR A 521 -10.45 -19.21 -28.05
CA THR A 521 -11.37 -18.25 -28.68
C THR A 521 -10.95 -16.82 -28.36
N THR A 522 -10.55 -16.54 -27.12
CA THR A 522 -10.09 -15.20 -26.71
C THR A 522 -8.82 -14.78 -27.47
N GLN A 523 -7.85 -15.69 -27.64
CA GLN A 523 -6.65 -15.47 -28.45
C GLN A 523 -7.00 -15.20 -29.93
N GLN A 524 -7.93 -15.97 -30.51
CA GLN A 524 -8.38 -15.76 -31.88
C GLN A 524 -9.10 -14.40 -32.05
N VAL A 525 -9.89 -13.97 -31.06
CA VAL A 525 -10.49 -12.62 -31.04
C VAL A 525 -9.39 -11.54 -31.08
N PHE A 526 -8.32 -11.67 -30.29
CA PHE A 526 -7.19 -10.74 -30.37
C PHE A 526 -6.45 -10.80 -31.71
N SER A 527 -6.31 -11.98 -32.31
CA SER A 527 -5.74 -12.14 -33.65
C SER A 527 -6.58 -11.40 -34.71
N ARG A 528 -7.91 -11.46 -34.64
CA ARG A 528 -8.81 -10.73 -35.54
C ARG A 528 -8.73 -9.22 -35.31
N LEU A 529 -8.71 -8.79 -34.05
CA LEU A 529 -8.50 -7.39 -33.71
C LEU A 529 -7.19 -6.86 -34.30
N ARG A 530 -6.09 -7.61 -34.20
CA ARG A 530 -4.80 -7.25 -34.80
C ARG A 530 -4.89 -7.09 -36.31
N ALA A 531 -5.61 -7.98 -37.00
CA ALA A 531 -5.81 -7.89 -38.45
C ALA A 531 -6.56 -6.62 -38.87
N HIS A 532 -7.51 -6.16 -38.05
CA HIS A 532 -8.29 -4.93 -38.32
C HIS A 532 -7.63 -3.64 -37.82
N ALA A 533 -6.58 -3.73 -36.99
CA ALA A 533 -6.02 -2.58 -36.27
C ALA A 533 -5.58 -1.42 -37.18
N ALA A 534 -4.88 -1.71 -38.28
CA ALA A 534 -4.43 -0.67 -39.22
C ALA A 534 -5.61 0.04 -39.90
N ARG A 535 -6.65 -0.72 -40.29
CA ARG A 535 -7.87 -0.17 -40.88
C ARG A 535 -8.65 0.68 -39.87
N LEU A 536 -8.74 0.21 -38.62
CA LEU A 536 -9.41 0.92 -37.55
C LEU A 536 -8.71 2.24 -37.22
N HIS A 537 -7.37 2.24 -37.17
CA HIS A 537 -6.60 3.46 -36.93
C HIS A 537 -6.75 4.46 -38.08
N ALA A 538 -6.76 4.01 -39.35
CA ALA A 538 -7.01 4.87 -40.50
C ALA A 538 -8.41 5.52 -40.47
N SER A 539 -9.43 4.79 -40.04
CA SER A 539 -10.80 5.31 -39.92
C SER A 539 -11.02 6.19 -38.68
N PHE A 540 -10.25 5.97 -37.61
CA PHE A 540 -10.45 6.61 -36.30
C PHE A 540 -9.14 7.11 -35.65
N PRO A 541 -8.33 7.93 -36.34
CA PRO A 541 -6.95 8.25 -35.90
C PRO A 541 -6.88 8.93 -34.53
N GLN A 542 -7.86 9.77 -34.20
CA GLN A 542 -7.94 10.53 -32.94
C GLN A 542 -8.57 9.74 -31.77
N THR A 543 -9.27 8.63 -32.05
CA THR A 543 -10.09 7.92 -31.04
C THR A 543 -9.71 6.45 -30.85
N PHE A 544 -8.79 5.96 -31.68
CA PHE A 544 -8.16 4.65 -31.56
C PHE A 544 -6.64 4.82 -31.57
N GLY A 545 -6.04 4.69 -30.39
CA GLY A 545 -4.59 4.74 -30.23
C GLY A 545 -3.96 3.43 -30.68
N LEU A 546 -3.01 3.51 -31.61
CA LEU A 546 -2.25 2.36 -32.10
C LEU A 546 -0.77 2.70 -32.05
N ASP A 547 -0.03 1.97 -31.22
CA ASP A 547 1.43 2.08 -31.16
C ASP A 547 2.07 0.85 -31.82
N GLN A 548 2.76 1.09 -32.94
CA GLN A 548 3.47 0.09 -33.75
C GLN A 548 4.99 0.16 -33.58
N ILE A 549 5.51 0.97 -32.66
CA ILE A 549 6.97 1.18 -32.51
C ILE A 549 7.69 -0.14 -32.15
N GLN A 550 6.98 -1.10 -31.55
CA GLN A 550 7.55 -2.38 -31.13
C GLN A 550 7.26 -3.52 -32.11
N LYS A 551 8.27 -4.36 -32.37
CA LYS A 551 8.07 -5.67 -33.02
C LYS A 551 7.15 -6.54 -32.16
N GLY A 552 6.08 -7.08 -32.75
CA GLY A 552 5.14 -7.99 -32.07
C GLY A 552 3.68 -7.57 -32.17
N PHE A 553 2.89 -7.89 -31.14
CA PHE A 553 1.50 -7.46 -31.05
C PHE A 553 1.46 -5.95 -30.71
N PRO A 554 0.76 -5.11 -31.49
CA PRO A 554 0.78 -3.66 -31.27
C PRO A 554 -0.04 -3.28 -30.04
N THR A 555 0.36 -2.20 -29.36
CA THR A 555 -0.41 -1.68 -28.23
C THR A 555 -1.60 -0.90 -28.77
N MET A 556 -2.81 -1.27 -28.32
CA MET A 556 -4.06 -0.69 -28.81
C MET A 556 -4.83 -0.06 -27.65
N ARG A 557 -5.44 1.10 -27.89
CA ARG A 557 -6.27 1.80 -26.89
C ARG A 557 -7.54 2.35 -27.52
N ILE A 558 -8.67 2.04 -26.90
CA ILE A 558 -9.97 2.60 -27.29
C ILE A 558 -10.20 3.87 -26.48
N LEU A 559 -10.44 5.01 -27.13
CA LEU A 559 -10.74 6.28 -26.47
C LEU A 559 -12.22 6.64 -26.56
N HIS A 560 -12.93 6.14 -27.58
CA HIS A 560 -14.33 6.48 -27.83
C HIS A 560 -15.21 5.24 -28.02
N GLN A 561 -16.44 5.31 -27.50
CA GLN A 561 -17.41 4.21 -27.52
C GLN A 561 -17.68 3.67 -28.93
N LYS A 562 -17.85 4.56 -29.92
CA LYS A 562 -18.06 4.21 -31.34
C LYS A 562 -17.01 3.23 -31.90
N VAL A 563 -15.74 3.37 -31.51
CA VAL A 563 -14.67 2.46 -31.96
C VAL A 563 -14.88 1.07 -31.39
N SER A 564 -15.30 0.96 -30.12
CA SER A 564 -15.64 -0.31 -29.50
C SER A 564 -16.77 -1.03 -30.24
N GLN A 565 -17.83 -0.31 -30.65
CA GLN A 565 -18.96 -0.91 -31.39
C GLN A 565 -18.51 -1.44 -32.75
N GLN A 566 -17.65 -0.68 -33.44
CA GLN A 566 -17.11 -1.10 -34.73
C GLN A 566 -16.21 -2.34 -34.60
N ILE A 567 -15.38 -2.41 -33.56
CA ILE A 567 -14.56 -3.59 -33.25
C ILE A 567 -15.46 -4.80 -33.01
N SER A 568 -16.48 -4.66 -32.16
CA SER A 568 -17.44 -5.73 -31.86
C SER A 568 -18.13 -6.23 -33.12
N SER A 569 -18.57 -5.33 -34.00
CA SER A 569 -19.19 -5.69 -35.27
C SER A 569 -18.23 -6.47 -36.18
N LEU A 570 -17.03 -5.95 -36.45
CA LEU A 570 -16.06 -6.61 -37.33
C LEU A 570 -15.67 -8.02 -36.86
N ILE A 571 -15.44 -8.18 -35.55
CA ILE A 571 -15.07 -9.48 -34.98
C ILE A 571 -16.26 -10.45 -35.01
N THR A 572 -17.49 -9.95 -34.80
CA THR A 572 -18.70 -10.77 -34.91
C THR A 572 -18.91 -11.26 -36.34
N GLU A 573 -18.73 -10.39 -37.35
CA GLU A 573 -18.81 -10.79 -38.77
C GLU A 573 -17.73 -11.83 -39.12
N ASP A 574 -16.50 -11.64 -38.66
CA ASP A 574 -15.43 -12.62 -38.83
C ASP A 574 -15.80 -13.98 -38.21
N ALA A 575 -16.40 -13.97 -37.00
CA ALA A 575 -16.83 -15.18 -36.32
C ALA A 575 -17.94 -15.91 -37.09
N LEU A 576 -18.96 -15.19 -37.54
CA LEU A 576 -20.06 -15.74 -38.35
C LEU A 576 -19.57 -16.26 -39.70
N GLY A 577 -18.56 -15.61 -40.29
CA GLY A 577 -17.87 -16.05 -41.50
C GLY A 577 -16.93 -17.26 -41.32
N GLY A 578 -16.81 -17.81 -40.11
CA GLY A 578 -15.99 -19.00 -39.84
C GLY A 578 -14.51 -18.72 -39.61
N ALA A 579 -14.12 -17.48 -39.32
CA ALA A 579 -12.73 -17.10 -39.07
C ALA A 579 -12.24 -17.51 -37.66
N LEU A 580 -13.13 -17.99 -36.79
CA LEU A 580 -12.81 -18.57 -35.49
C LEU A 580 -12.90 -20.10 -35.57
N SER A 581 -11.75 -20.77 -35.61
CA SER A 581 -11.64 -22.23 -35.72
C SER A 581 -12.27 -22.98 -34.55
N THR A 582 -12.34 -22.37 -33.36
CA THR A 582 -13.00 -22.95 -32.17
C THR A 582 -14.52 -22.92 -32.25
N LEU A 583 -15.10 -22.12 -33.16
CA LEU A 583 -16.51 -21.78 -33.22
C LEU A 583 -17.00 -21.79 -34.68
N PRO A 584 -17.43 -22.94 -35.22
CA PRO A 584 -17.89 -23.06 -36.60
C PRO A 584 -19.31 -22.49 -36.81
N LEU A 585 -19.48 -21.19 -36.55
CA LEU A 585 -20.76 -20.49 -36.69
C LEU A 585 -21.23 -20.38 -38.16
N ALA A 586 -20.32 -20.53 -39.11
CA ALA A 586 -20.63 -20.55 -40.54
C ALA A 586 -21.59 -21.69 -40.95
N VAL A 587 -21.71 -22.74 -40.12
CA VAL A 587 -22.61 -23.89 -40.36
C VAL A 587 -24.09 -23.54 -40.07
N LEU A 588 -24.34 -22.48 -39.30
CA LEU A 588 -25.70 -22.06 -38.94
C LEU A 588 -26.46 -21.52 -40.16
N SER A 589 -27.79 -21.67 -40.17
CA SER A 589 -28.62 -21.10 -41.23
C SER A 589 -28.56 -19.56 -41.19
N PRO A 590 -28.79 -18.86 -42.32
CA PRO A 590 -28.70 -17.39 -42.36
C PRO A 590 -29.61 -16.69 -41.33
N LEU A 591 -30.79 -17.27 -41.09
CA LEU A 591 -31.74 -16.76 -40.10
C LEU A 591 -31.18 -16.89 -38.67
N VAL A 592 -30.55 -18.02 -38.33
CA VAL A 592 -29.91 -18.23 -37.02
C VAL A 592 -28.63 -17.43 -36.87
N GLN A 593 -27.87 -17.22 -37.96
CA GLN A 593 -26.68 -16.36 -37.95
C GLN A 593 -27.04 -14.91 -37.63
N GLU A 594 -28.09 -14.36 -38.23
CA GLU A 594 -28.54 -12.99 -37.95
C GLU A 594 -29.02 -12.84 -36.51
N ALA A 595 -29.80 -13.80 -36.00
CA ALA A 595 -30.17 -13.83 -34.59
C ALA A 595 -28.92 -13.88 -33.69
N THR A 596 -27.94 -14.72 -34.04
CA THR A 596 -26.67 -14.84 -33.30
C THR A 596 -25.88 -13.53 -33.31
N ARG A 597 -25.84 -12.81 -34.44
CA ARG A 597 -25.23 -11.48 -34.57
C ARG A 597 -25.86 -10.49 -33.59
N CYS A 598 -27.19 -10.41 -33.58
CA CYS A 598 -27.94 -9.58 -32.65
C CYS A 598 -27.67 -9.99 -31.19
N PHE A 599 -27.66 -11.28 -30.90
CA PHE A 599 -27.39 -11.81 -29.57
C PHE A 599 -25.94 -11.58 -29.10
N ILE A 600 -24.94 -11.48 -29.97
CA ILE A 600 -23.57 -11.17 -29.52
C ILE A 600 -23.42 -9.68 -29.21
N ILE A 601 -23.96 -8.82 -30.08
CA ILE A 601 -23.68 -7.38 -30.04
C ILE A 601 -24.66 -6.62 -29.14
N GLN A 602 -25.96 -6.93 -29.19
CA GLN A 602 -26.97 -6.09 -28.56
C GLN A 602 -27.08 -6.34 -27.06
N LYS A 603 -27.10 -5.26 -26.27
CA LYS A 603 -27.32 -5.34 -24.82
C LYS A 603 -28.66 -5.98 -24.48
N VAL A 604 -29.73 -5.49 -25.10
CA VAL A 604 -31.09 -6.04 -24.97
C VAL A 604 -31.38 -6.86 -26.22
N VAL A 605 -31.71 -8.14 -26.03
CA VAL A 605 -32.01 -9.07 -27.14
C VAL A 605 -33.51 -9.37 -27.15
N SER A 606 -34.09 -9.51 -28.34
CA SER A 606 -35.49 -9.91 -28.50
C SER A 606 -35.72 -11.32 -27.93
N VAL A 607 -36.96 -11.58 -27.49
CA VAL A 607 -37.31 -12.90 -26.93
C VAL A 607 -37.28 -13.96 -28.04
N GLU A 608 -37.68 -13.57 -29.25
CA GLU A 608 -37.70 -14.40 -30.44
C GLU A 608 -36.28 -14.86 -30.84
N ASP A 609 -35.32 -13.93 -30.93
CA ASP A 609 -33.94 -14.25 -31.28
C ASP A 609 -33.30 -15.15 -30.21
N HIS A 610 -33.54 -14.84 -28.93
CA HIS A 610 -33.02 -15.65 -27.83
C HIS A 610 -33.59 -17.08 -27.85
N GLN A 611 -34.90 -17.25 -28.08
CA GLN A 611 -35.51 -18.57 -28.19
C GLN A 611 -35.01 -19.34 -29.41
N LEU A 612 -34.83 -18.66 -30.54
CA LEU A 612 -34.31 -19.27 -31.75
C LEU A 612 -32.89 -19.80 -31.56
N ILE A 613 -31.98 -18.98 -31.01
CA ILE A 613 -30.60 -19.41 -30.77
C ILE A 613 -30.57 -20.51 -29.71
N ARG A 614 -31.35 -20.37 -28.64
CA ARG A 614 -31.40 -21.39 -27.59
C ARG A 614 -31.91 -22.72 -28.12
N SER A 615 -32.93 -22.74 -28.97
CA SER A 615 -33.43 -24.00 -29.55
C SER A 615 -32.42 -24.71 -30.46
N HIS A 616 -31.57 -23.96 -31.17
CA HIS A 616 -30.58 -24.53 -32.10
C HIS A 616 -29.23 -24.83 -31.45
N CYS A 617 -28.79 -24.01 -30.49
CA CYS A 617 -27.43 -24.05 -29.96
C CYS A 617 -27.36 -24.60 -28.53
N SER A 618 -28.42 -24.54 -27.73
CA SER A 618 -28.39 -25.00 -26.33
C SER A 618 -28.02 -26.48 -26.24
N GLY A 619 -27.06 -26.81 -25.36
CA GLY A 619 -26.56 -28.18 -25.19
C GLY A 619 -25.53 -28.61 -26.24
N THR A 620 -25.20 -27.75 -27.22
CA THR A 620 -24.09 -27.96 -28.16
C THR A 620 -22.83 -27.22 -27.69
N ILE A 621 -21.67 -27.57 -28.26
CA ILE A 621 -20.41 -26.84 -28.04
C ILE A 621 -20.45 -25.37 -28.50
N LEU A 622 -21.41 -24.99 -29.35
CA LEU A 622 -21.55 -23.62 -29.84
C LEU A 622 -22.09 -22.68 -28.77
N TRP A 623 -22.88 -23.18 -27.82
CA TRP A 623 -23.55 -22.34 -26.83
C TRP A 623 -22.56 -21.61 -25.92
N SER A 624 -21.58 -22.33 -25.36
CA SER A 624 -20.56 -21.74 -24.48
C SER A 624 -19.73 -20.70 -25.21
N GLY A 625 -19.32 -20.99 -26.45
CA GLY A 625 -18.55 -20.05 -27.25
C GLY A 625 -19.34 -18.83 -27.74
N ILE A 626 -20.64 -18.96 -28.05
CA ILE A 626 -21.52 -17.81 -28.35
C ILE A 626 -21.69 -16.94 -27.10
N LEU A 627 -21.88 -17.53 -25.92
CA LEU A 627 -21.96 -16.79 -24.66
C LEU A 627 -20.65 -16.06 -24.34
N LEU A 628 -19.51 -16.71 -24.58
CA LEU A 628 -18.20 -16.09 -24.45
C LEU A 628 -18.04 -14.89 -25.40
N LEU A 629 -18.37 -15.05 -26.69
CA LEU A 629 -18.32 -13.95 -27.66
C LEU A 629 -19.23 -12.80 -27.25
N ARG A 630 -20.45 -13.08 -26.77
CA ARG A 630 -21.35 -12.05 -26.21
C ARG A 630 -20.67 -11.33 -25.04
N GLY A 631 -20.09 -12.04 -24.07
CA GLY A 631 -19.39 -11.43 -22.94
C GLY A 631 -18.18 -10.58 -23.35
N LEU A 632 -17.45 -11.01 -24.38
CA LEU A 632 -16.30 -10.27 -24.90
C LEU A 632 -16.71 -9.02 -25.70
N LEU A 633 -17.81 -9.08 -26.45
CA LEU A 633 -18.10 -8.14 -27.55
C LEU A 633 -19.41 -7.33 -27.38
N VAL A 634 -20.23 -7.56 -26.36
CA VAL A 634 -21.49 -6.81 -26.19
C VAL A 634 -21.23 -5.30 -26.21
N ASP A 635 -22.10 -4.57 -26.90
CA ASP A 635 -21.90 -3.16 -27.20
C ASP A 635 -21.77 -2.31 -25.93
N GLY A 636 -20.60 -1.69 -25.75
CA GLY A 636 -20.27 -0.77 -24.65
C GLY A 636 -20.00 -1.36 -23.28
N GLU A 637 -20.33 -2.62 -23.07
CA GLU A 637 -20.11 -3.31 -21.79
C GLU A 637 -19.26 -4.58 -21.92
N GLY A 638 -18.87 -4.94 -23.15
CA GLY A 638 -18.04 -6.10 -23.43
C GLY A 638 -16.64 -6.00 -22.82
N ILE A 639 -16.11 -7.15 -22.42
CA ILE A 639 -14.79 -7.28 -21.78
C ILE A 639 -13.69 -6.72 -22.67
N LEU A 640 -13.76 -6.90 -23.99
CA LEU A 640 -12.74 -6.40 -24.92
C LEU A 640 -12.65 -4.87 -24.88
N GLY A 641 -13.81 -4.20 -24.87
CA GLY A 641 -13.90 -2.75 -24.71
C GLY A 641 -13.31 -2.31 -23.36
N TYR A 642 -13.68 -3.00 -22.28
CA TYR A 642 -13.18 -2.73 -20.93
C TYR A 642 -11.65 -2.85 -20.82
N VAL A 643 -11.05 -3.95 -21.29
CA VAL A 643 -9.59 -4.18 -21.15
C VAL A 643 -8.75 -3.24 -22.00
N LEU A 644 -9.27 -2.78 -23.16
CA LEU A 644 -8.53 -1.87 -24.06
C LEU A 644 -8.80 -0.38 -23.77
N LYS A 645 -9.89 -0.05 -23.09
CA LYS A 645 -10.27 1.32 -22.74
C LYS A 645 -9.87 1.69 -21.32
N GLU A 646 -10.30 0.88 -20.36
CA GLU A 646 -10.25 1.19 -18.93
C GLU A 646 -9.00 0.66 -18.22
N ARG A 647 -8.27 -0.29 -18.84
CA ARG A 647 -7.08 -0.90 -18.24
C ARG A 647 -5.80 -0.55 -18.98
N ARG A 648 -4.76 -0.19 -18.22
CA ARG A 648 -3.41 0.09 -18.71
C ARG A 648 -2.42 -0.95 -18.24
N TRP A 649 -1.71 -1.55 -19.20
CA TRP A 649 -0.62 -2.46 -18.90
C TRP A 649 0.48 -1.73 -18.11
N ARG A 650 1.08 -2.42 -17.14
CA ARG A 650 2.06 -1.93 -16.16
C ARG A 650 1.54 -0.90 -15.16
N VAL A 651 0.31 -0.43 -15.26
CA VAL A 651 -0.27 0.54 -14.30
C VAL A 651 -1.44 -0.07 -13.54
N ASP A 652 -2.42 -0.58 -14.27
CA ASP A 652 -3.60 -1.24 -13.68
C ASP A 652 -3.40 -2.75 -13.57
N TYR A 653 -2.56 -3.34 -14.42
CA TYR A 653 -2.31 -4.77 -14.46
C TYR A 653 -0.94 -5.14 -15.04
N GLY A 654 -0.48 -6.34 -14.72
CA GLY A 654 0.71 -6.96 -15.31
C GLY A 654 0.99 -8.33 -14.70
N LEU A 655 2.16 -8.91 -14.96
CA LEU A 655 2.55 -10.22 -14.43
C LEU A 655 3.18 -10.09 -13.03
N ASP A 656 2.99 -11.12 -12.21
CA ASP A 656 3.77 -11.35 -10.98
C ASP A 656 4.14 -12.83 -10.89
N PRO A 657 5.21 -13.26 -11.62
CA PRO A 657 5.59 -14.67 -11.72
C PRO A 657 5.94 -15.32 -10.38
N SER A 658 6.21 -14.52 -9.33
CA SER A 658 6.47 -15.03 -7.99
C SER A 658 5.21 -15.61 -7.33
N ARG A 659 4.03 -15.17 -7.77
CA ARG A 659 2.73 -15.55 -7.21
C ARG A 659 1.88 -16.37 -8.18
N THR A 660 1.76 -15.93 -9.42
CA THR A 660 0.93 -16.59 -10.43
C THR A 660 1.42 -16.29 -11.84
N LEU A 661 1.13 -17.19 -12.78
CA LEU A 661 1.43 -16.97 -14.20
C LEU A 661 0.37 -16.09 -14.89
N LEU A 662 -0.75 -15.80 -14.22
CA LEU A 662 -1.82 -14.93 -14.72
C LEU A 662 -1.52 -13.45 -14.47
N ALA A 663 -2.20 -12.57 -15.22
CA ALA A 663 -2.18 -11.14 -14.94
C ALA A 663 -2.83 -10.82 -13.59
N VAL A 664 -2.24 -9.85 -12.90
CA VAL A 664 -2.67 -9.41 -11.57
C VAL A 664 -2.89 -7.90 -11.56
N PRO A 665 -3.81 -7.38 -10.72
CA PRO A 665 -3.99 -5.94 -10.55
C PRO A 665 -2.75 -5.27 -9.96
N TYR A 666 -2.40 -4.11 -10.49
CA TYR A 666 -1.30 -3.28 -10.00
C TYR A 666 -1.87 -2.12 -9.17
N ARG A 667 -1.17 -1.75 -8.10
CA ARG A 667 -1.52 -0.62 -7.23
C ARG A 667 -0.84 0.68 -7.64
N ALA A 668 0.26 0.55 -8.38
CA ALA A 668 1.04 1.63 -8.96
C ALA A 668 1.83 1.06 -10.14
N LYS A 669 2.46 1.95 -10.90
CA LYS A 669 3.26 1.56 -12.06
C LYS A 669 4.34 0.54 -11.67
N ASP A 670 4.34 -0.62 -12.33
CA ASP A 670 5.24 -1.76 -12.11
C ASP A 670 5.16 -2.37 -10.69
N VAL A 671 4.10 -2.08 -9.93
CA VAL A 671 3.94 -2.59 -8.56
C VAL A 671 2.65 -3.40 -8.44
N PRO A 672 2.75 -4.75 -8.40
CA PRO A 672 1.60 -5.60 -8.22
C PRO A 672 0.95 -5.39 -6.85
N THR A 673 -0.36 -5.58 -6.79
CA THR A 673 -1.10 -5.59 -5.54
C THR A 673 -0.88 -6.93 -4.85
N LEU A 674 -0.47 -6.91 -3.57
CA LEU A 674 0.06 -8.07 -2.85
C LEU A 674 -0.76 -9.37 -2.94
N ARG A 675 -2.10 -9.28 -2.86
CA ARG A 675 -3.00 -10.46 -2.86
C ARG A 675 -4.22 -10.34 -3.79
N ALA A 676 -4.34 -9.24 -4.53
CA ALA A 676 -5.52 -9.05 -5.37
C ALA A 676 -5.39 -9.85 -6.66
N GLU A 677 -6.50 -10.43 -7.11
CA GLU A 677 -6.63 -11.14 -8.38
C GLU A 677 -7.87 -10.62 -9.12
N PHE A 678 -7.95 -10.85 -10.43
CA PHE A 678 -9.15 -10.50 -11.18
C PHE A 678 -10.25 -11.54 -10.90
N GLY A 679 -11.37 -11.09 -10.34
CA GLY A 679 -12.48 -11.99 -9.98
C GLY A 679 -13.19 -12.62 -11.19
N HIS A 680 -13.21 -11.93 -12.33
CA HIS A 680 -13.84 -12.42 -13.56
C HIS A 680 -12.81 -13.20 -14.40
N PRO A 681 -13.06 -14.48 -14.75
CA PRO A 681 -12.09 -15.33 -15.43
C PRO A 681 -11.71 -14.79 -16.81
N ASP A 682 -12.69 -14.34 -17.60
CA ASP A 682 -12.41 -13.83 -18.95
C ASP A 682 -11.61 -12.50 -18.95
N VAL A 683 -11.77 -11.67 -17.91
CA VAL A 683 -10.91 -10.49 -17.71
C VAL A 683 -9.49 -10.93 -17.37
N ALA A 684 -9.33 -11.93 -16.48
CA ALA A 684 -8.02 -12.47 -16.15
C ALA A 684 -7.32 -13.06 -17.38
N ILE A 685 -8.03 -13.86 -18.19
CA ILE A 685 -7.52 -14.45 -19.44
C ILE A 685 -7.11 -13.34 -20.41
N ALA A 686 -7.99 -12.39 -20.70
CA ALA A 686 -7.73 -11.31 -21.65
C ALA A 686 -6.52 -10.45 -21.25
N LEU A 687 -6.45 -10.04 -19.98
CA LEU A 687 -5.31 -9.26 -19.45
C LEU A 687 -4.03 -10.09 -19.38
N THR A 688 -4.12 -11.41 -19.17
CA THR A 688 -2.97 -12.32 -19.24
C THR A 688 -2.42 -12.36 -20.65
N CYS A 689 -3.27 -12.60 -21.67
CA CYS A 689 -2.85 -12.56 -23.08
C CYS A 689 -2.13 -11.25 -23.40
N LEU A 690 -2.75 -10.10 -23.09
CA LEU A 690 -2.16 -8.79 -23.33
C LEU A 690 -0.82 -8.60 -22.59
N SER A 691 -0.71 -9.06 -21.34
CA SER A 691 0.53 -8.92 -20.57
C SER A 691 1.71 -9.67 -21.20
N TYR A 692 1.49 -10.88 -21.73
CA TYR A 692 2.52 -11.64 -22.43
C TYR A 692 2.75 -11.12 -23.86
N TYR A 693 1.71 -10.64 -24.55
CA TYR A 693 1.85 -10.00 -25.86
C TYR A 693 2.75 -8.76 -25.81
N PHE A 694 2.59 -7.92 -24.78
CA PHE A 694 3.39 -6.71 -24.61
C PHE A 694 4.76 -6.99 -23.99
N GLY A 695 4.82 -7.87 -22.99
CA GLY A 695 6.05 -8.21 -22.28
C GLY A 695 7.00 -9.15 -23.05
N GLY A 696 6.44 -10.05 -23.86
CA GLY A 696 7.17 -11.15 -24.49
C GLY A 696 7.53 -12.28 -23.51
N LEU A 697 8.07 -13.37 -24.07
CA LEU A 697 8.58 -14.51 -23.31
C LEU A 697 10.05 -14.33 -22.91
N THR A 698 10.41 -14.83 -21.74
CA THR A 698 11.79 -14.93 -21.26
C THR A 698 12.51 -16.13 -21.87
N LYS A 699 13.86 -16.14 -21.81
CA LYS A 699 14.70 -17.26 -22.30
C LYS A 699 14.23 -18.62 -21.76
N GLN A 700 13.90 -18.70 -20.46
CA GLN A 700 13.47 -19.94 -19.81
C GLN A 700 12.08 -20.42 -20.24
N GLN A 701 11.26 -19.54 -20.83
CA GLN A 701 9.90 -19.86 -21.28
C GLN A 701 9.84 -20.36 -22.72
N LEU A 702 10.97 -20.33 -23.44
CA LEU A 702 11.09 -20.78 -24.84
C LEU A 702 11.56 -22.24 -24.96
N ASP A 703 11.56 -23.01 -23.87
CA ASP A 703 12.00 -24.42 -23.84
C ASP A 703 10.89 -25.37 -24.33
N ASN A 704 11.21 -26.17 -25.37
CA ASN A 704 10.40 -27.20 -26.10
C ASN A 704 9.54 -26.76 -27.31
N PRO A 705 10.09 -26.87 -28.54
CA PRO A 705 9.39 -26.57 -29.81
C PRO A 705 8.87 -27.80 -30.60
N ASP A 706 9.07 -29.04 -30.14
CA ASP A 706 9.10 -30.23 -31.02
C ASP A 706 7.80 -30.57 -31.78
N MET A 707 6.63 -30.02 -31.43
CA MET A 707 5.36 -30.33 -32.13
C MET A 707 4.72 -29.16 -32.90
N GLU A 708 5.15 -27.91 -32.73
CA GLU A 708 4.45 -26.74 -33.33
C GLU A 708 5.38 -25.70 -33.99
N TYR A 709 6.67 -25.99 -34.10
CA TYR A 709 7.65 -25.04 -34.65
C TYR A 709 7.34 -24.55 -36.07
N ASP A 710 6.75 -25.40 -36.91
CA ASP A 710 6.42 -25.03 -38.28
C ASP A 710 5.38 -23.90 -38.32
N GLU A 711 4.40 -23.88 -37.39
CA GLU A 711 3.45 -22.77 -37.24
C GLU A 711 4.09 -21.49 -36.69
N TRP A 712 5.14 -21.63 -35.88
CA TRP A 712 5.85 -20.48 -35.30
C TRP A 712 6.63 -19.69 -36.35
N VAL A 713 7.14 -20.40 -37.37
CA VAL A 713 7.97 -19.85 -38.44
C VAL A 713 7.13 -19.19 -39.55
N GLU A 714 5.89 -19.64 -39.76
CA GLU A 714 5.01 -19.16 -40.86
C GLU A 714 4.67 -17.66 -40.75
N PHE A 715 4.64 -17.10 -39.54
CA PHE A 715 4.27 -15.70 -39.27
C PHE A 715 5.45 -14.79 -38.88
N GLY A 716 6.69 -15.28 -38.96
CA GLY A 716 7.87 -14.49 -38.61
C GLY A 716 8.51 -13.79 -39.82
N GLU A 717 8.33 -12.47 -39.93
CA GLU A 717 9.11 -11.66 -40.86
C GLU A 717 10.59 -11.63 -40.45
N GLY A 718 11.48 -12.02 -41.37
CA GLY A 718 12.93 -11.98 -41.14
C GLY A 718 13.55 -13.20 -40.46
N ILE A 719 12.84 -14.34 -40.38
CA ILE A 719 13.44 -15.61 -39.92
C ILE A 719 14.44 -16.12 -40.96
N LEU A 720 15.70 -16.30 -40.52
CA LEU A 720 16.78 -16.89 -41.32
C LEU A 720 16.38 -18.27 -41.85
N THR A 721 16.73 -18.59 -43.09
CA THR A 721 16.41 -19.88 -43.73
C THR A 721 16.89 -21.09 -42.92
N SER A 722 17.99 -20.95 -42.18
CA SER A 722 18.52 -21.99 -41.28
C SER A 722 17.64 -22.25 -40.06
N LEU A 723 16.83 -21.28 -39.62
CA LEU A 723 15.92 -21.36 -38.49
C LEU A 723 14.47 -21.62 -38.94
N ARG A 724 14.23 -22.02 -40.19
CA ARG A 724 12.89 -22.40 -40.65
C ARG A 724 12.53 -23.86 -40.37
N HIS A 725 13.50 -24.65 -39.94
CA HIS A 725 13.34 -26.05 -39.60
C HIS A 725 13.84 -26.29 -38.18
N VAL A 726 13.12 -27.11 -37.40
CA VAL A 726 13.46 -27.46 -36.00
C VAL A 726 14.92 -27.92 -35.87
N ASN A 727 15.42 -28.66 -36.86
CA ASN A 727 16.80 -29.16 -36.90
C ASN A 727 17.88 -28.07 -36.88
N GLY A 728 17.53 -26.82 -37.23
CA GLY A 728 18.44 -25.68 -37.16
C GLY A 728 18.44 -24.96 -35.81
N VAL A 729 17.55 -25.35 -34.88
CA VAL A 729 17.42 -24.79 -33.54
C VAL A 729 18.24 -25.64 -32.57
N ASN A 730 19.28 -25.04 -32.00
CA ASN A 730 20.08 -25.66 -30.95
C ASN A 730 19.88 -24.89 -29.65
N ILE A 731 18.94 -25.35 -28.82
CA ILE A 731 18.63 -24.76 -27.51
C ILE A 731 19.82 -24.85 -26.53
N LYS A 732 20.78 -25.75 -26.80
CA LYS A 732 22.02 -25.88 -26.00
C LYS A 732 23.11 -24.88 -26.39
N ASP A 733 22.94 -24.13 -27.47
CA ASP A 733 23.83 -23.05 -27.88
C ASP A 733 23.32 -21.71 -27.34
N ASP A 734 23.89 -21.27 -26.23
CA ASP A 734 23.52 -20.01 -25.58
C ASP A 734 23.63 -18.79 -26.52
N THR A 735 24.58 -18.80 -27.47
CA THR A 735 24.75 -17.69 -28.41
C THR A 735 23.62 -17.65 -29.43
N GLN A 736 23.22 -18.81 -29.95
CA GLN A 736 22.07 -18.90 -30.85
C GLN A 736 20.77 -18.53 -30.12
N VAL A 737 20.64 -18.93 -28.85
CA VAL A 737 19.46 -18.60 -28.05
C VAL A 737 19.37 -17.10 -27.80
N ASP A 738 20.44 -16.49 -27.30
CA ASP A 738 20.43 -15.09 -26.85
C ASP A 738 20.43 -14.08 -28.00
N GLU A 739 21.16 -14.36 -29.09
CA GLU A 739 21.32 -13.40 -30.19
C GLU A 739 20.29 -13.60 -31.33
N LEU A 740 19.73 -14.80 -31.49
CA LEU A 740 18.85 -15.13 -32.62
C LEU A 740 17.45 -15.56 -32.16
N LEU A 741 17.33 -16.59 -31.33
CA LEU A 741 16.01 -17.17 -30.99
C LEU A 741 15.17 -16.25 -30.09
N VAL A 742 15.74 -15.70 -29.01
CA VAL A 742 15.01 -14.82 -28.10
C VAL A 742 14.52 -13.56 -28.83
N PRO A 743 15.34 -12.81 -29.59
CA PRO A 743 14.85 -11.64 -30.33
C PRO A 743 13.79 -11.95 -31.38
N LEU A 744 13.80 -13.14 -31.99
CA LEU A 744 12.84 -13.54 -33.03
C LEU A 744 11.51 -14.05 -32.44
N PHE A 745 11.57 -14.90 -31.42
CA PHE A 745 10.40 -15.64 -30.93
C PHE A 745 9.78 -15.07 -29.65
N SER A 746 10.51 -14.29 -28.85
CA SER A 746 9.99 -13.76 -27.57
C SER A 746 8.71 -12.95 -27.73
N LYS A 747 8.58 -12.19 -28.82
CA LYS A 747 7.39 -11.36 -29.13
C LYS A 747 6.53 -11.91 -30.26
N ASN A 748 6.78 -13.15 -30.69
CA ASN A 748 5.95 -13.80 -31.70
C ASN A 748 4.63 -14.24 -31.05
N THR A 749 3.51 -13.68 -31.52
CA THR A 749 2.18 -13.93 -30.96
C THR A 749 1.81 -15.41 -30.96
N ARG A 750 2.21 -16.20 -31.97
CA ARG A 750 1.91 -17.64 -32.05
C ARG A 750 2.64 -18.44 -30.97
N VAL A 751 3.92 -18.13 -30.77
CA VAL A 751 4.73 -18.76 -29.71
C VAL A 751 4.17 -18.39 -28.33
N ILE A 752 3.76 -17.13 -28.14
CA ILE A 752 3.11 -16.69 -26.91
C ILE A 752 1.78 -17.41 -26.72
N ASP A 753 0.94 -17.52 -27.75
CA ASP A 753 -0.36 -18.20 -27.68
C ASP A 753 -0.20 -19.68 -27.31
N PHE A 754 0.78 -20.36 -27.91
CA PHE A 754 1.15 -21.72 -27.55
C PHE A 754 1.56 -21.84 -26.09
N TYR A 755 2.51 -21.01 -25.64
CA TYR A 755 2.97 -21.02 -24.25
C TYR A 755 1.82 -20.74 -23.27
N LEU A 756 0.94 -19.81 -23.61
CA LEU A 756 -0.25 -19.49 -22.82
C LEU A 756 -1.21 -20.68 -22.74
N SER A 757 -1.52 -21.30 -23.88
CA SER A 757 -2.52 -22.37 -24.00
C SER A 757 -2.04 -23.71 -23.47
N GLN A 758 -0.75 -24.02 -23.55
CA GLN A 758 -0.18 -25.30 -23.12
C GLN A 758 0.42 -25.27 -21.72
N VAL A 759 0.92 -24.10 -21.26
CA VAL A 759 1.62 -23.98 -19.98
C VAL A 759 0.85 -23.12 -18.99
N VAL A 760 0.55 -21.88 -19.35
CA VAL A 760 0.03 -20.89 -18.39
C VAL A 760 -1.40 -21.22 -17.95
N PHE A 761 -2.34 -21.30 -18.88
CA PHE A 761 -3.74 -21.51 -18.55
C PHE A 761 -4.02 -22.90 -17.98
N PRO A 762 -3.47 -24.01 -18.51
CA PRO A 762 -3.67 -25.33 -17.89
C PRO A 762 -3.16 -25.44 -16.45
N ARG A 763 -2.10 -24.69 -16.10
CA ARG A 763 -1.56 -24.66 -14.73
C ARG A 763 -2.27 -23.68 -13.81
N ALA A 764 -2.53 -22.45 -14.28
CA ALA A 764 -2.92 -21.35 -13.42
C ALA A 764 -4.39 -20.91 -13.56
N ALA A 765 -5.03 -21.11 -14.72
CA ALA A 765 -6.43 -20.74 -14.95
C ALA A 765 -7.37 -21.82 -14.42
N LYS A 766 -7.57 -21.79 -13.12
CA LYS A 766 -8.41 -22.72 -12.38
C LYS A 766 -9.52 -21.98 -11.65
N GLU A 767 -10.64 -22.67 -11.44
CA GLU A 767 -11.76 -22.17 -10.66
C GLU A 767 -12.12 -23.12 -9.52
N PHE A 768 -13.05 -22.66 -8.68
CA PHE A 768 -13.59 -23.42 -7.57
C PHE A 768 -15.11 -23.46 -7.72
N PRO A 769 -15.76 -24.57 -7.34
CA PRO A 769 -17.19 -24.78 -7.55
C PRO A 769 -18.05 -23.77 -6.77
N SER A 770 -17.58 -23.34 -5.59
CA SER A 770 -18.29 -22.34 -4.78
C SER A 770 -17.33 -21.31 -4.19
N LYS A 771 -17.86 -20.11 -3.96
CA LYS A 771 -17.12 -18.97 -3.40
C LYS A 771 -18.01 -18.24 -2.40
N LEU A 772 -17.49 -17.99 -1.20
CA LEU A 772 -18.07 -17.06 -0.24
C LEU A 772 -17.34 -15.72 -0.39
N SER A 773 -18.06 -14.62 -0.48
CA SER A 773 -17.44 -13.31 -0.64
C SER A 773 -18.00 -12.30 0.35
N THR A 774 -17.13 -11.43 0.83
CA THR A 774 -17.47 -10.20 1.57
C THR A 774 -16.84 -9.01 0.87
N SER A 775 -17.39 -7.83 1.12
CA SER A 775 -16.90 -6.56 0.60
C SER A 775 -16.58 -5.61 1.75
N ALA A 776 -15.94 -4.48 1.43
CA ALA A 776 -15.73 -3.45 2.43
C ALA A 776 -17.03 -2.90 3.04
N TRP A 777 -18.16 -3.03 2.36
CA TRP A 777 -19.45 -2.54 2.85
C TRP A 777 -19.93 -3.30 4.08
N ASP A 778 -19.53 -4.58 4.20
CA ASP A 778 -19.84 -5.42 5.37
C ASP A 778 -19.16 -4.92 6.66
N LEU A 779 -18.20 -3.99 6.57
CA LEU A 779 -17.54 -3.38 7.74
C LEU A 779 -18.42 -2.34 8.44
N VAL A 780 -19.40 -1.78 7.74
CA VAL A 780 -20.29 -0.70 8.24
C VAL A 780 -21.75 -1.13 8.24
N GLU A 781 -22.03 -2.42 8.39
CA GLU A 781 -23.38 -2.91 8.66
C GLU A 781 -23.99 -2.20 9.88
N ASP A 782 -25.32 -2.03 9.87
CA ASP A 782 -26.03 -1.43 11.00
C ASP A 782 -25.86 -2.28 12.26
N LYS A 783 -25.37 -1.65 13.33
CA LYS A 783 -25.12 -2.28 14.64
C LYS A 783 -25.48 -1.32 15.76
N THR A 784 -25.54 -1.84 16.99
CA THR A 784 -25.95 -1.08 18.19
C THR A 784 -25.08 0.16 18.40
N ASN A 785 -23.77 0.02 18.20
CA ASN A 785 -22.80 1.09 18.36
C ASN A 785 -22.33 1.57 16.99
N VAL A 786 -22.50 2.85 16.67
CA VAL A 786 -22.18 3.42 15.36
C VAL A 786 -20.71 3.23 14.96
N THR A 787 -20.38 3.41 13.67
CA THR A 787 -19.00 3.42 13.17
C THR A 787 -18.63 4.83 12.75
N THR A 788 -17.48 5.33 13.19
CA THR A 788 -17.02 6.67 12.81
C THR A 788 -15.64 6.62 12.18
N GLY A 789 -15.26 7.57 11.34
CA GLY A 789 -13.93 7.55 10.77
C GLY A 789 -13.54 8.81 10.04
N PHE A 790 -12.35 8.80 9.45
CA PHE A 790 -11.82 9.93 8.69
C PHE A 790 -11.58 9.62 7.24
N SER A 791 -11.93 10.56 6.38
CA SER A 791 -11.51 10.56 4.98
C SER A 791 -10.50 11.69 4.74
N GLY A 792 -9.45 11.39 3.97
CA GLY A 792 -8.56 12.43 3.44
C GLY A 792 -9.22 13.29 2.36
N THR A 793 -10.26 12.76 1.70
CA THR A 793 -10.88 13.38 0.52
C THR A 793 -12.40 13.53 0.67
N ASN A 794 -13.02 14.43 -0.11
CA ASN A 794 -14.48 14.57 -0.21
C ASN A 794 -15.05 13.88 -1.47
N ASP A 795 -14.19 13.49 -2.41
CA ASP A 795 -14.61 13.01 -3.73
C ASP A 795 -15.28 11.63 -3.64
N ASN A 796 -14.81 10.80 -2.70
CA ASN A 796 -15.29 9.43 -2.52
C ASN A 796 -16.62 9.32 -1.74
N ARG A 797 -17.17 10.44 -1.24
CA ARG A 797 -18.41 10.42 -0.41
C ARG A 797 -19.60 9.73 -1.08
N TYR A 798 -19.66 9.76 -2.40
CA TYR A 798 -20.75 9.17 -3.18
C TYR A 798 -20.55 7.68 -3.46
N LEU A 799 -19.35 7.16 -3.19
CA LEU A 799 -18.99 5.75 -3.34
C LEU A 799 -19.01 5.00 -2.00
N LEU A 800 -19.27 5.71 -0.90
CA LEU A 800 -19.41 5.12 0.42
C LEU A 800 -20.66 4.23 0.52
N PRO A 801 -20.63 3.18 1.36
CA PRO A 801 -21.80 2.36 1.66
C PRO A 801 -22.97 3.21 2.17
N THR A 802 -24.20 2.80 1.88
CA THR A 802 -25.41 3.56 2.27
C THR A 802 -25.62 3.67 3.78
N SER A 803 -24.97 2.82 4.56
CA SER A 803 -25.02 2.80 6.03
C SER A 803 -24.09 3.81 6.70
N ILE A 804 -23.21 4.50 5.95
CA ILE A 804 -22.32 5.54 6.47
C ILE A 804 -22.41 6.81 5.61
N THR A 805 -22.58 7.97 6.25
CA THR A 805 -22.61 9.26 5.57
C THR A 805 -21.35 10.07 5.85
N GLN A 806 -20.87 10.83 4.87
CA GLN A 806 -19.82 11.81 5.13
C GLN A 806 -20.47 13.11 5.63
N GLU A 807 -20.12 13.52 6.85
CA GLU A 807 -20.67 14.70 7.54
C GLU A 807 -19.58 15.78 7.71
N ASP A 808 -19.96 17.05 7.52
CA ASP A 808 -19.09 18.22 7.71
C ASP A 808 -19.62 19.17 8.82
N PRO A 809 -19.82 18.71 10.06
CA PRO A 809 -20.54 19.47 11.10
C PRO A 809 -19.78 20.72 11.58
N VAL A 810 -18.47 20.81 11.34
CA VAL A 810 -17.61 21.91 11.82
C VAL A 810 -17.20 22.88 10.70
N SER A 811 -18.00 23.02 9.63
CA SER A 811 -17.71 23.92 8.49
C SER A 811 -16.37 23.64 7.77
N GLN A 812 -16.00 22.36 7.66
CA GLN A 812 -14.81 21.85 6.97
C GLN A 812 -14.78 22.16 5.46
N LEU A 813 -15.89 22.65 4.89
CA LEU A 813 -15.96 23.15 3.50
C LEU A 813 -14.94 24.27 3.19
N SER A 814 -14.50 25.02 4.20
CA SER A 814 -13.40 25.99 4.08
C SER A 814 -12.06 25.36 3.69
N THR A 815 -11.87 24.08 4.00
CA THR A 815 -10.67 23.30 3.71
C THR A 815 -10.58 22.93 2.23
N ASN A 816 -11.70 22.57 1.59
CA ASN A 816 -11.76 22.33 0.14
C ASN A 816 -11.51 23.62 -0.66
N ALA A 817 -11.95 24.74 -0.12
CA ALA A 817 -11.70 26.07 -0.66
C ALA A 817 -10.20 26.44 -0.69
N LEU A 818 -9.42 26.01 0.31
CA LEU A 818 -7.97 26.25 0.33
C LEU A 818 -7.26 25.53 -0.82
N VAL A 819 -7.64 24.28 -1.11
CA VAL A 819 -7.07 23.51 -2.24
C VAL A 819 -7.32 24.22 -3.57
N MET A 820 -8.55 24.66 -3.84
CA MET A 820 -8.86 25.44 -5.04
C MET A 820 -8.08 26.76 -5.10
N ARG A 821 -7.96 27.46 -3.96
CA ARG A 821 -7.19 28.70 -3.89
C ARG A 821 -5.71 28.45 -4.24
N TYR A 822 -5.12 27.33 -3.80
CA TYR A 822 -3.77 26.95 -4.18
C TYR A 822 -3.69 26.64 -5.67
N LEU A 823 -4.58 25.80 -6.21
CA LEU A 823 -4.57 25.43 -7.64
C LEU A 823 -4.74 26.64 -8.58
N LEU A 824 -5.48 27.67 -8.16
CA LEU A 824 -5.73 28.89 -8.94
C LEU A 824 -4.70 30.00 -8.72
N GLN A 825 -3.63 29.76 -7.95
CA GLN A 825 -2.56 30.73 -7.83
C GLN A 825 -1.89 30.96 -9.21
N PRO A 826 -1.42 32.18 -9.52
CA PRO A 826 -0.81 32.49 -10.82
C PRO A 826 0.33 31.55 -11.19
N GLU A 827 1.08 31.05 -10.21
CA GLU A 827 2.20 30.12 -10.37
C GLU A 827 1.75 28.74 -10.88
N ASN A 828 0.50 28.35 -10.63
CA ASN A 828 -0.09 27.08 -11.05
C ASN A 828 -0.90 27.20 -12.36
N ASN A 829 -1.03 28.40 -12.91
CA ASN A 829 -1.77 28.66 -14.16
C ASN A 829 -0.88 28.48 -15.40
N HIS A 830 -0.15 27.38 -15.47
CA HIS A 830 0.68 27.01 -16.62
C HIS A 830 0.34 25.59 -17.07
N TYR A 831 0.03 25.46 -18.35
CA TYR A 831 -0.21 24.17 -19.00
C TYR A 831 0.66 24.10 -20.25
N GLU A 832 1.44 23.03 -20.36
CA GLU A 832 2.29 22.77 -21.51
C GLU A 832 1.87 21.45 -22.15
N CYS A 833 1.35 21.53 -23.38
CA CYS A 833 1.00 20.31 -24.12
C CYS A 833 2.28 19.62 -24.62
N THR A 834 2.35 18.32 -24.42
CA THR A 834 3.48 17.46 -24.80
C THR A 834 3.07 16.60 -25.99
N GLU A 835 2.88 17.26 -27.12
CA GLU A 835 2.56 16.64 -28.41
C GLU A 835 3.78 16.67 -29.33
N GLY A 836 3.97 15.60 -30.10
CA GLY A 836 4.91 15.57 -31.21
C GLY A 836 4.48 16.48 -32.37
N ILE A 837 5.36 16.64 -33.36
CA ILE A 837 5.20 17.58 -34.50
C ILE A 837 3.88 17.38 -35.28
N ASN A 838 3.28 16.19 -35.21
CA ASN A 838 2.04 15.80 -35.90
C ASN A 838 0.85 15.54 -34.96
N GLY A 839 0.92 15.94 -33.68
CA GLY A 839 -0.10 15.60 -32.67
C GLY A 839 0.01 14.16 -32.14
N GLU A 840 1.13 13.48 -32.42
CA GLU A 840 1.44 12.15 -31.91
C GLU A 840 1.95 12.21 -30.45
N HIS A 841 1.82 11.10 -29.73
CA HIS A 841 2.30 11.00 -28.35
C HIS A 841 3.82 11.15 -28.29
N GLU A 842 4.33 12.12 -27.51
CA GLU A 842 5.76 12.32 -27.30
C GLU A 842 6.33 11.13 -26.50
N SER A 843 7.42 10.51 -26.99
CA SER A 843 8.08 9.39 -26.29
C SER A 843 8.54 9.80 -24.88
N ALA A 844 8.60 8.83 -23.96
CA ALA A 844 9.00 9.12 -22.58
C ALA A 844 10.41 9.72 -22.49
N GLU A 845 11.33 9.29 -23.35
CA GLU A 845 12.69 9.87 -23.42
C GLU A 845 12.69 11.32 -23.92
N ALA A 846 11.88 11.63 -24.94
CA ALA A 846 11.79 12.99 -25.46
C ALA A 846 11.19 13.95 -24.42
N PHE A 847 10.12 13.51 -23.73
CA PHE A 847 9.54 14.25 -22.60
C PHE A 847 10.56 14.50 -21.50
N LEU A 848 11.32 13.47 -21.07
CA LEU A 848 12.35 13.65 -20.04
C LEU A 848 13.44 14.64 -20.49
N ARG A 849 13.90 14.56 -21.75
CA ARG A 849 14.87 15.53 -22.29
C ARG A 849 14.30 16.96 -22.29
N ARG A 850 13.03 17.14 -22.62
CA ARG A 850 12.35 18.44 -22.53
C ARG A 850 12.30 18.95 -21.10
N LEU A 851 11.96 18.09 -20.15
CA LEU A 851 11.87 18.41 -18.72
C LEU A 851 13.22 18.87 -18.15
N THR A 852 14.32 18.21 -18.55
CA THR A 852 15.69 18.58 -18.14
C THR A 852 16.18 19.91 -18.73
N ARG A 853 15.60 20.34 -19.86
CA ARG A 853 15.92 21.61 -20.52
C ARG A 853 14.99 22.75 -20.10
N HIS A 854 14.05 22.48 -19.20
CA HIS A 854 13.07 23.45 -18.77
C HIS A 854 13.74 24.59 -18.01
N LYS A 855 13.27 25.84 -18.22
CA LYS A 855 13.90 27.05 -17.66
C LYS A 855 13.76 27.15 -16.14
N HIS A 856 12.71 26.55 -15.59
CA HIS A 856 12.45 26.53 -14.15
C HIS A 856 12.87 25.19 -13.54
N GLU A 857 13.46 25.24 -12.35
CA GLU A 857 13.86 24.07 -11.58
C GLU A 857 12.62 23.25 -11.19
N ILE A 858 12.50 22.03 -11.74
CA ILE A 858 11.43 21.09 -11.41
C ILE A 858 11.96 20.13 -10.35
N ARG A 859 11.48 20.28 -9.11
CA ARG A 859 11.92 19.45 -7.97
C ARG A 859 11.16 18.13 -7.83
N VAL A 860 9.96 18.05 -8.41
CA VAL A 860 9.06 16.90 -8.27
C VAL A 860 8.39 16.62 -9.62
N LEU A 861 8.48 15.37 -10.07
CA LEU A 861 7.71 14.84 -11.19
C LEU A 861 6.67 13.86 -10.65
N LEU A 862 5.39 14.13 -10.91
CA LEU A 862 4.28 13.24 -10.55
C LEU A 862 3.67 12.67 -11.83
N ASP A 863 3.95 11.39 -12.11
CA ASP A 863 3.27 10.63 -13.17
C ASP A 863 2.25 9.69 -12.55
N VAL A 864 0.98 9.89 -12.92
CA VAL A 864 -0.16 9.06 -12.47
C VAL A 864 -0.31 7.78 -13.32
N GLY A 865 0.76 7.33 -13.97
CA GLY A 865 0.75 6.16 -14.85
C GLY A 865 0.09 6.46 -16.20
N ALA A 866 0.38 7.63 -16.75
CA ALA A 866 -0.12 8.04 -18.06
C ALA A 866 1.00 8.18 -19.08
N GLN A 867 2.11 8.82 -18.71
CA GLN A 867 3.06 9.32 -19.70
C GLN A 867 4.35 8.48 -19.77
N MET A 868 4.86 7.97 -18.65
CA MET A 868 6.15 7.26 -18.62
C MET A 868 6.00 5.74 -18.81
N LEU A 869 5.08 5.27 -19.65
CA LEU A 869 4.78 3.84 -19.79
C LEU A 869 5.89 3.05 -20.48
N GLU A 870 6.67 3.70 -21.35
CA GLU A 870 7.74 3.08 -22.14
C GLU A 870 8.95 2.68 -21.28
N LEU A 871 9.23 3.43 -20.21
CA LEU A 871 10.43 3.28 -19.40
C LEU A 871 10.12 2.67 -18.02
N PRO A 872 10.92 1.70 -17.52
CA PRO A 872 10.85 1.29 -16.12
C PRO A 872 11.27 2.43 -15.18
N ASN A 873 10.74 2.43 -13.96
CA ASN A 873 11.01 3.48 -12.97
C ASN A 873 12.51 3.71 -12.72
N ALA A 874 13.33 2.65 -12.78
CA ALA A 874 14.79 2.74 -12.67
C ALA A 874 15.44 3.54 -13.81
N ARG A 875 14.94 3.40 -15.05
CA ARG A 875 15.46 4.16 -16.20
C ARG A 875 15.02 5.62 -16.14
N VAL A 876 13.77 5.89 -15.74
CA VAL A 876 13.31 7.28 -15.53
C VAL A 876 14.20 8.00 -14.51
N GLY A 877 14.47 7.35 -13.38
CA GLY A 877 15.38 7.89 -12.36
C GLY A 877 16.81 8.08 -12.85
N ALA A 878 17.35 7.13 -13.62
CA ALA A 878 18.70 7.25 -14.19
C ALA A 878 18.81 8.42 -15.19
N THR A 879 17.81 8.61 -16.06
CA THR A 879 17.79 9.72 -17.03
C THR A 879 17.72 11.07 -16.32
N LEU A 880 16.91 11.20 -15.27
CA LEU A 880 16.81 12.42 -14.47
C LEU A 880 18.03 12.68 -13.57
N ALA A 881 18.82 11.66 -13.23
CA ALA A 881 20.03 11.81 -12.42
C ALA A 881 21.26 12.20 -13.25
N LEU A 882 21.23 11.97 -14.56
CA LEU A 882 22.31 12.32 -15.51
C LEU A 882 22.18 13.74 -16.06
N SER A 883 21.02 14.38 -15.85
CA SER A 883 20.73 15.79 -16.14
C SER A 883 20.90 16.65 -14.90
#